data_AF-A0A1Z9J7Y0-F1
#
_entry.id   AF-A0A1Z9J7Y0-F1
#
_cell.length_a   1.000
_cell.length_b   1.000
_cell.length_c   1.000
_cell.angle_alpha   90.00
_cell.angle_beta   90.00
_cell.angle_gamma   90.00
#
_symmetry.space_group_name_H-M   'P 1'
#
loop_
_entity.id
_entity.type
_entity.pdbx_description
1 polymer ?
#
loop_
_entity_poly.entity_id
_entity_poly.type
_entity_poly.pdbx_seq_one_letter_code
_entity_poly.pdbx_strand_id
1 'polypeptide(L)'
;MKPGLLPVLPCRLTAANICIDCPLPRMRRASKGVNITMSDADDENSPTTNQTDDWAKNLTGMGESWQKAMAGWSSMWAENLQSSLTSATEKLSGSDRQSAGELMSDVLEEMSEVKVDSAKIMTAQMELLQGYQALWVHTTSRLLAPETSGPDPDSPKDPRFRDEAWSDNPIFEFIKKSYFLNSHWLRAYVDSVDGVGNETAKRLEFYGQQLVDALAPTNFPLTNPMVLNEMKETKGESLVRGMNNLMQDLQNGSGGLQPKQMNLDDFELGKDIATTPGSVVYETPYMQLIQYEPTTKDVHKKPLVIIPPWINKFYILDLREDNSFIKWAVGQGHTVFVVSWVNPDESYRDKSFDDYVEGGIFAALEGVEKATGEHEVNAIGYCIGGTLLAATLARMADENDKRISSVTFFAAQVDFEEAGELKLFTDPRQVDSIEKLVAGEGYLSAGFMASTFNMLRANDLIWFFHVNNYLLGKEPPKFDLLYWNGDSTRFPARLLIDYLRGMYIENKLSKPGAFELIGGAVDLTKITIPVYLQANIEDHIAPAESVYKATKLYSGPVRFVLGGSGHIAGVINPPEKGKYQYWTNTNKKKYDTAAAWQEEATEHPGSWWPDWNKWLARQSDGTVPARVIGAGKLKSLEPAPGSYVKVRS
;
A
#
# COMPACT_ATOMS: atom_id res chain seq x y z
N MET A 1 -34.27 -37.24 -35.93
CA MET A 1 -34.61 -36.23 -36.95
C MET A 1 -33.66 -35.05 -36.79
N LYS A 2 -32.74 -34.85 -37.74
CA LYS A 2 -32.00 -33.59 -37.95
C LYS A 2 -32.84 -32.68 -38.86
N PRO A 3 -32.72 -31.35 -38.74
CA PRO A 3 -32.06 -30.56 -39.80
C PRO A 3 -31.24 -29.40 -39.19
N GLY A 4 -30.28 -28.74 -39.82
CA GLY A 4 -29.70 -28.75 -41.16
C GLY A 4 -28.53 -27.74 -41.14
N LEU A 5 -27.46 -28.05 -41.85
CA LEU A 5 -26.11 -27.47 -41.77
C LEU A 5 -25.78 -26.79 -43.12
N LEU A 6 -24.87 -25.81 -43.09
CA LEU A 6 -23.97 -25.27 -44.16
C LEU A 6 -24.33 -23.90 -44.78
N PRO A 7 -23.35 -23.15 -45.35
CA PRO A 7 -21.89 -23.13 -45.10
C PRO A 7 -21.23 -21.74 -45.04
N VAL A 8 -20.01 -21.74 -44.49
CA VAL A 8 -18.97 -20.70 -44.56
C VAL A 8 -18.18 -20.84 -45.88
N LEU A 9 -17.79 -19.73 -46.51
CA LEU A 9 -16.71 -19.67 -47.51
C LEU A 9 -15.82 -18.42 -47.27
N PRO A 10 -14.48 -18.53 -47.37
CA PRO A 10 -13.52 -17.47 -47.08
C PRO A 10 -13.04 -16.76 -48.36
N CYS A 11 -12.66 -15.48 -48.26
CA CYS A 11 -11.98 -14.77 -49.34
C CYS A 11 -10.62 -14.25 -48.88
N ARG A 12 -9.55 -14.90 -49.39
CA ARG A 12 -8.19 -14.38 -49.46
C ARG A 12 -8.14 -13.33 -50.59
N LEU A 13 -7.46 -12.20 -50.39
CA LEU A 13 -6.89 -11.44 -51.49
C LEU A 13 -5.58 -10.79 -51.09
N THR A 14 -4.60 -11.07 -51.93
CA THR A 14 -3.17 -10.78 -51.91
C THR A 14 -2.84 -9.33 -52.29
N ALA A 15 -1.74 -8.82 -51.74
CA ALA A 15 -1.04 -7.64 -52.22
C ALA A 15 -0.33 -7.90 -53.55
N ALA A 16 -0.37 -6.94 -54.49
CA ALA A 16 0.75 -6.54 -55.35
C ALA A 16 0.36 -5.42 -56.34
N ASN A 17 1.28 -4.46 -56.46
CA ASN A 17 1.68 -3.64 -57.61
C ASN A 17 1.46 -2.12 -57.61
N ILE A 18 2.62 -1.50 -57.89
CA ILE A 18 3.08 -0.12 -57.96
C ILE A 18 2.95 0.42 -59.40
N CYS A 19 2.69 1.73 -59.55
CA CYS A 19 3.34 2.69 -60.49
C CYS A 19 2.51 4.00 -60.52
N ILE A 20 2.99 5.12 -59.97
CA ILE A 20 3.77 6.22 -60.60
C ILE A 20 3.00 6.95 -61.71
N ASP A 21 2.53 8.18 -61.43
CA ASP A 21 2.84 9.38 -62.23
C ASP A 21 2.37 10.69 -61.56
N CYS A 22 3.24 11.71 -61.62
CA CYS A 22 3.12 13.09 -61.15
C CYS A 22 3.12 14.00 -62.41
N PRO A 23 2.62 15.26 -62.43
CA PRO A 23 3.41 16.39 -61.89
C PRO A 23 2.63 17.59 -61.33
N LEU A 24 3.27 18.28 -60.37
CA LEU A 24 2.97 19.64 -59.88
C LEU A 24 3.37 20.74 -60.87
N PRO A 25 2.95 22.00 -60.61
CA PRO A 25 3.90 23.11 -60.70
C PRO A 25 3.91 24.08 -59.50
N ARG A 26 5.10 24.62 -59.22
CA ARG A 26 5.43 25.71 -58.27
C ARG A 26 5.43 27.09 -58.97
N MET A 27 5.11 28.17 -58.25
CA MET A 27 5.86 29.47 -58.19
C MET A 27 5.11 30.50 -57.28
N ARG A 28 5.70 30.98 -56.17
CA ARG A 28 6.52 32.22 -55.92
C ARG A 28 5.74 33.53 -55.58
N ARG A 29 5.89 33.97 -54.31
CA ARG A 29 6.11 35.32 -53.70
C ARG A 29 5.62 36.62 -54.41
N ALA A 30 4.89 37.45 -53.63
CA ALA A 30 5.26 38.79 -53.10
C ALA A 30 4.25 39.97 -53.27
N SER A 31 3.97 40.61 -52.14
CA SER A 31 3.98 42.07 -51.86
C SER A 31 2.74 42.98 -52.07
N LYS A 32 2.47 43.71 -50.97
CA LYS A 32 2.06 45.14 -50.80
C LYS A 32 0.65 45.60 -51.21
N GLY A 33 -0.18 45.80 -50.17
CA GLY A 33 -0.69 47.11 -49.68
C GLY A 33 -1.47 48.04 -50.61
N VAL A 34 -2.63 48.52 -50.14
CA VAL A 34 -3.00 49.93 -49.91
C VAL A 34 -4.46 49.99 -49.40
N ASN A 35 -4.74 51.03 -48.61
CA ASN A 35 -5.86 51.26 -47.70
C ASN A 35 -6.80 52.38 -48.28
N ILE A 36 -7.91 52.72 -47.57
CA ILE A 36 -8.74 53.97 -47.67
C ILE A 36 -9.92 53.91 -48.70
N THR A 37 -11.23 54.19 -48.49
CA THR A 37 -12.08 54.83 -47.44
C THR A 37 -13.60 54.55 -47.61
N MET A 38 -14.33 54.77 -46.51
CA MET A 38 -15.78 54.88 -46.20
C MET A 38 -16.77 55.49 -47.22
N SER A 39 -18.01 54.98 -47.22
CA SER A 39 -19.25 55.75 -46.99
C SER A 39 -20.44 54.84 -46.64
N ASP A 40 -21.13 55.14 -45.54
CA ASP A 40 -22.37 54.49 -45.08
C ASP A 40 -23.57 54.76 -46.01
N ALA A 41 -24.45 53.77 -46.19
CA ALA A 41 -25.88 53.81 -45.79
C ALA A 41 -26.74 52.76 -46.51
N ASP A 42 -27.59 52.13 -45.69
CA ASP A 42 -28.89 51.51 -45.97
C ASP A 42 -29.01 49.97 -46.08
N ASP A 43 -29.66 49.47 -45.01
CA ASP A 43 -30.20 48.14 -44.69
C ASP A 43 -31.02 47.47 -45.79
N GLU A 44 -30.80 46.16 -45.95
CA GLU A 44 -31.86 45.14 -46.00
C GLU A 44 -31.23 43.74 -45.93
N ASN A 45 -31.16 43.14 -44.74
CA ASN A 45 -30.88 41.70 -44.60
C ASN A 45 -31.55 41.13 -43.35
N SER A 46 -32.79 40.61 -43.50
CA SER A 46 -33.38 39.68 -42.52
C SER A 46 -33.05 38.25 -42.93
N PRO A 47 -32.38 37.44 -42.09
CA PRO A 47 -32.17 36.01 -42.37
C PRO A 47 -33.47 35.24 -42.11
N THR A 48 -33.90 34.49 -43.11
CA THR A 48 -35.05 33.58 -43.08
C THR A 48 -34.89 32.45 -42.04
N THR A 49 -36.00 32.12 -41.41
CA THR A 49 -36.30 31.15 -40.32
C THR A 49 -35.88 29.68 -40.54
N ASN A 50 -35.04 29.33 -41.51
CA ASN A 50 -34.68 27.93 -41.82
C ASN A 50 -33.34 27.43 -41.25
N GLN A 51 -32.48 28.28 -40.66
CA GLN A 51 -31.21 27.83 -40.05
C GLN A 51 -31.33 27.45 -38.57
N THR A 52 -32.32 28.00 -37.85
CA THR A 52 -32.57 27.70 -36.44
C THR A 52 -33.24 26.34 -36.23
N ASP A 53 -34.06 25.91 -37.18
CA ASP A 53 -34.76 24.62 -37.10
C ASP A 53 -33.86 23.42 -37.42
N ASP A 54 -32.88 23.58 -38.31
CA ASP A 54 -31.85 22.56 -38.58
C ASP A 54 -30.81 22.47 -37.45
N TRP A 55 -30.52 23.59 -36.77
CA TRP A 55 -29.66 23.60 -35.58
C TRP A 55 -30.35 22.94 -34.37
N ALA A 56 -31.64 23.21 -34.14
CA ALA A 56 -32.42 22.57 -33.10
C ALA A 56 -32.61 21.06 -33.37
N LYS A 57 -32.83 20.64 -34.63
CA LYS A 57 -32.89 19.22 -35.00
C LYS A 57 -31.53 18.51 -34.86
N ASN A 58 -30.42 19.16 -35.22
CA ASN A 58 -29.09 18.60 -35.02
C ASN A 58 -28.69 18.49 -33.55
N LEU A 59 -29.09 19.45 -32.69
CA LEU A 59 -28.91 19.37 -31.24
C LEU A 59 -29.78 18.30 -30.58
N THR A 60 -31.02 18.13 -31.06
CA THR A 60 -31.92 17.07 -30.57
C THR A 60 -31.44 15.70 -31.05
N GLY A 61 -30.99 15.58 -32.30
CA GLY A 61 -30.41 14.36 -32.86
C GLY A 61 -29.06 14.00 -32.23
N MET A 62 -28.20 14.99 -31.92
CA MET A 62 -27.02 14.79 -31.07
C MET A 62 -27.42 14.39 -29.65
N GLY A 63 -28.40 15.05 -29.04
CA GLY A 63 -28.90 14.74 -27.71
C GLY A 63 -29.47 13.32 -27.59
N GLU A 64 -30.22 12.84 -28.58
CA GLU A 64 -30.77 11.48 -28.64
C GLU A 64 -29.69 10.42 -28.90
N SER A 65 -28.73 10.70 -29.77
CA SER A 65 -27.59 9.80 -30.02
C SER A 65 -26.62 9.75 -28.83
N TRP A 66 -26.46 10.86 -28.11
CA TRP A 66 -25.73 10.91 -26.85
C TRP A 66 -26.50 10.29 -25.68
N GLN A 67 -27.82 10.45 -25.58
CA GLN A 67 -28.65 9.72 -24.60
C GLN A 67 -28.59 8.21 -24.83
N LYS A 68 -28.59 7.77 -26.09
CA LYS A 68 -28.35 6.36 -26.45
C LYS A 68 -26.93 5.90 -26.10
N ALA A 69 -25.92 6.72 -26.37
CA ALA A 69 -24.55 6.43 -25.97
C ALA A 69 -24.40 6.37 -24.43
N MET A 70 -25.16 7.17 -23.68
CA MET A 70 -25.17 7.21 -22.22
C MET A 70 -25.95 6.06 -21.59
N ALA A 71 -27.11 5.68 -22.14
CA ALA A 71 -27.79 4.45 -21.77
C ALA A 71 -26.90 3.24 -22.08
N GLY A 72 -26.13 3.30 -23.17
CA GLY A 72 -25.07 2.36 -23.52
C GLY A 72 -23.87 2.40 -22.58
N TRP A 73 -23.49 3.57 -22.05
CA TRP A 73 -22.33 3.73 -21.16
C TRP A 73 -22.62 3.30 -19.73
N SER A 74 -23.81 3.64 -19.20
CA SER A 74 -24.26 3.15 -17.89
C SER A 74 -24.57 1.65 -17.91
N SER A 75 -25.17 1.14 -19.00
CA SER A 75 -25.31 -0.30 -19.21
C SER A 75 -23.98 -0.98 -19.44
N MET A 76 -23.02 -0.39 -20.17
CA MET A 76 -21.65 -0.89 -20.26
C MET A 76 -20.96 -0.91 -18.89
N TRP A 77 -21.18 0.07 -18.03
CA TRP A 77 -20.64 0.08 -16.68
C TRP A 77 -21.27 -1.03 -15.83
N ALA A 78 -22.59 -1.20 -15.90
CA ALA A 78 -23.31 -2.28 -15.21
C ALA A 78 -22.95 -3.67 -15.74
N GLU A 79 -22.82 -3.83 -17.07
CA GLU A 79 -22.40 -5.06 -17.75
C GLU A 79 -20.91 -5.36 -17.54
N ASN A 80 -20.03 -4.34 -17.51
CA ASN A 80 -18.62 -4.50 -17.15
C ASN A 80 -18.46 -4.85 -15.67
N LEU A 81 -19.24 -4.23 -14.78
CA LEU A 81 -19.27 -4.58 -13.36
C LEU A 81 -19.72 -6.03 -13.19
N GLN A 82 -20.85 -6.40 -13.81
CA GLN A 82 -21.41 -7.74 -13.73
C GLN A 82 -20.50 -8.79 -14.38
N SER A 83 -19.92 -8.52 -15.55
CA SER A 83 -18.97 -9.43 -16.22
C SER A 83 -17.60 -9.48 -15.54
N SER A 84 -17.13 -8.42 -14.89
CA SER A 84 -15.93 -8.44 -14.05
C SER A 84 -16.15 -9.27 -12.80
N LEU A 85 -17.31 -9.14 -12.14
CA LEU A 85 -17.72 -9.98 -11.02
C LEU A 85 -17.88 -11.46 -11.43
N THR A 86 -18.43 -11.72 -12.62
CA THR A 86 -18.62 -13.09 -13.16
C THR A 86 -17.31 -13.70 -13.66
N SER A 87 -16.41 -12.92 -14.25
CA SER A 87 -15.10 -13.41 -14.72
C SER A 87 -14.08 -13.58 -13.59
N ALA A 88 -14.17 -12.77 -12.52
CA ALA A 88 -13.42 -12.98 -11.28
C ALA A 88 -13.80 -14.31 -10.60
N THR A 89 -15.06 -14.73 -10.71
CA THR A 89 -15.55 -16.03 -10.21
C THR A 89 -15.23 -17.20 -11.16
N GLU A 90 -15.18 -16.96 -12.48
CA GLU A 90 -14.89 -17.99 -13.49
C GLU A 90 -13.40 -18.29 -13.76
N LYS A 91 -12.45 -17.44 -13.35
CA LYS A 91 -11.01 -17.59 -13.70
C LYS A 91 -10.08 -18.16 -12.62
N LEU A 92 -10.58 -18.49 -11.43
CA LEU A 92 -9.75 -19.09 -10.37
C LEU A 92 -9.45 -20.58 -10.67
N SER A 93 -8.28 -21.11 -10.31
CA SER A 93 -7.89 -22.53 -10.54
C SER A 93 -7.97 -23.39 -9.27
N GLY A 94 -8.11 -24.71 -9.44
CA GLY A 94 -8.87 -25.63 -8.56
C GLY A 94 -8.51 -25.77 -7.07
N SER A 95 -7.34 -25.34 -6.58
CA SER A 95 -7.02 -25.38 -5.13
C SER A 95 -7.19 -24.02 -4.44
N ASP A 96 -6.88 -22.90 -5.12
CA ASP A 96 -7.11 -21.53 -4.63
C ASP A 96 -8.53 -21.02 -4.93
N ARG A 97 -9.22 -21.66 -5.88
CA ARG A 97 -10.61 -21.37 -6.29
C ARG A 97 -11.62 -21.68 -5.20
N GLN A 98 -11.31 -22.62 -4.31
CA GLN A 98 -12.19 -22.95 -3.21
C GLN A 98 -12.14 -21.85 -2.14
N SER A 99 -10.96 -21.36 -1.76
CA SER A 99 -10.80 -20.40 -0.66
C SER A 99 -11.14 -18.95 -1.02
N ALA A 100 -10.64 -18.41 -2.13
CA ALA A 100 -10.93 -17.02 -2.53
C ALA A 100 -12.35 -16.85 -3.12
N GLY A 101 -12.85 -17.92 -3.77
CA GLY A 101 -14.20 -18.00 -4.28
C GLY A 101 -15.24 -18.06 -3.16
N GLU A 102 -15.00 -18.85 -2.12
CA GLU A 102 -15.84 -18.91 -0.91
C GLU A 102 -15.85 -17.57 -0.16
N LEU A 103 -14.69 -16.89 -0.04
CA LEU A 103 -14.62 -15.56 0.59
C LEU A 103 -15.41 -14.48 -0.16
N MET A 104 -15.34 -14.47 -1.49
CA MET A 104 -16.10 -13.52 -2.30
C MET A 104 -17.59 -13.90 -2.38
N SER A 105 -17.93 -15.19 -2.41
CA SER A 105 -19.33 -15.63 -2.35
C SER A 105 -19.98 -15.29 -1.02
N ASP A 106 -19.27 -15.44 0.10
CA ASP A 106 -19.77 -15.07 1.43
C ASP A 106 -20.05 -13.55 1.52
N VAL A 107 -19.19 -12.72 0.94
CA VAL A 107 -19.41 -11.26 0.86
C VAL A 107 -20.61 -10.94 -0.03
N LEU A 108 -20.75 -11.60 -1.18
CA LEU A 108 -21.87 -11.38 -2.10
C LEU A 108 -23.20 -11.91 -1.53
N GLU A 109 -23.18 -12.99 -0.76
CA GLU A 109 -24.33 -13.53 -0.04
C GLU A 109 -24.74 -12.58 1.09
N GLU A 110 -23.79 -12.06 1.88
CA GLU A 110 -24.03 -11.00 2.88
C GLU A 110 -24.60 -9.72 2.23
N MET A 111 -24.12 -9.32 1.04
CA MET A 111 -24.65 -8.18 0.28
C MET A 111 -26.09 -8.37 -0.19
N SER A 112 -26.52 -9.61 -0.42
CA SER A 112 -27.86 -9.92 -0.93
C SER A 112 -28.97 -9.83 0.13
N GLU A 113 -28.61 -9.85 1.42
CA GLU A 113 -29.54 -9.79 2.56
C GLU A 113 -29.76 -8.37 3.11
N VAL A 114 -29.08 -7.37 2.54
CA VAL A 114 -29.04 -6.00 3.06
C VAL A 114 -30.32 -5.22 2.75
N LYS A 115 -30.88 -4.55 3.77
CA LYS A 115 -31.93 -3.55 3.58
C LYS A 115 -31.32 -2.21 3.23
N VAL A 116 -31.63 -1.70 2.04
CA VAL A 116 -31.12 -0.39 1.60
C VAL A 116 -32.14 0.71 1.87
N ASP A 117 -31.69 1.85 2.40
CA ASP A 117 -32.56 3.02 2.59
C ASP A 117 -32.91 3.65 1.23
N SER A 118 -34.12 3.36 0.77
CA SER A 118 -34.66 3.88 -0.49
C SER A 118 -34.61 5.42 -0.61
N ALA A 119 -34.67 6.17 0.49
CA ALA A 119 -34.62 7.63 0.47
C ALA A 119 -33.18 8.15 0.25
N LYS A 120 -32.19 7.50 0.88
CA LYS A 120 -30.77 7.79 0.66
C LYS A 120 -30.34 7.45 -0.77
N ILE A 121 -30.75 6.29 -1.30
CA ILE A 121 -30.49 5.92 -2.70
C ILE A 121 -31.11 6.95 -3.65
N MET A 122 -32.36 7.36 -3.40
CA MET A 122 -33.03 8.34 -4.25
C MET A 122 -32.31 9.70 -4.22
N THR A 123 -31.83 10.13 -3.06
CA THR A 123 -31.00 11.33 -2.91
C THR A 123 -29.71 11.21 -3.72
N ALA A 124 -28.94 10.14 -3.52
CA ALA A 124 -27.70 9.88 -4.26
C ALA A 124 -27.92 9.82 -5.78
N GLN A 125 -29.04 9.24 -6.22
CA GLN A 125 -29.43 9.20 -7.63
C GLN A 125 -29.74 10.60 -8.20
N MET A 126 -30.42 11.45 -7.43
CA MET A 126 -30.71 12.83 -7.83
C MET A 126 -29.44 13.68 -7.90
N GLU A 127 -28.53 13.54 -6.94
CA GLU A 127 -27.22 14.20 -6.95
C GLU A 127 -26.39 13.78 -8.16
N LEU A 128 -26.38 12.48 -8.50
CA LEU A 128 -25.71 11.97 -9.70
C LEU A 128 -26.29 12.62 -10.97
N LEU A 129 -27.63 12.69 -11.10
CA LEU A 129 -28.30 13.31 -12.24
C LEU A 129 -27.96 14.80 -12.37
N GLN A 130 -27.99 15.53 -11.26
CA GLN A 130 -27.62 16.96 -11.22
C GLN A 130 -26.15 17.17 -11.58
N GLY A 131 -25.26 16.33 -11.04
CA GLY A 131 -23.83 16.35 -11.35
C GLY A 131 -23.56 16.12 -12.84
N TYR A 132 -24.23 15.16 -13.45
CA TYR A 132 -24.15 14.94 -14.90
C TYR A 132 -24.68 16.12 -15.70
N GLN A 133 -25.79 16.72 -15.30
CA GLN A 133 -26.32 17.92 -15.98
C GLN A 133 -25.31 19.08 -15.94
N ALA A 134 -24.69 19.34 -14.79
CA ALA A 134 -23.67 20.37 -14.64
C ALA A 134 -22.43 20.06 -15.48
N LEU A 135 -21.94 18.81 -15.43
CA LEU A 135 -20.82 18.33 -16.23
C LEU A 135 -21.07 18.54 -17.73
N TRP A 136 -22.28 18.25 -18.18
CA TRP A 136 -22.68 18.42 -19.57
C TRP A 136 -22.65 19.86 -20.06
N VAL A 137 -23.24 20.77 -19.27
CA VAL A 137 -23.23 22.21 -19.57
C VAL A 137 -21.79 22.71 -19.65
N HIS A 138 -20.95 22.27 -18.71
CA HIS A 138 -19.53 22.62 -18.67
C HIS A 138 -18.75 22.07 -19.87
N THR A 139 -18.86 20.78 -20.19
CA THR A 139 -18.15 20.21 -21.35
C THR A 139 -18.62 20.83 -22.67
N THR A 140 -19.92 21.11 -22.80
CA THR A 140 -20.47 21.76 -24.00
C THR A 140 -19.94 23.19 -24.15
N SER A 141 -19.84 23.96 -23.05
CA SER A 141 -19.25 25.31 -23.11
C SER A 141 -17.78 25.28 -23.50
N ARG A 142 -17.00 24.30 -23.00
CA ARG A 142 -15.60 24.09 -23.38
C ARG A 142 -15.40 23.72 -24.85
N LEU A 143 -16.31 22.93 -25.42
CA LEU A 143 -16.25 22.56 -26.84
C LEU A 143 -16.67 23.72 -27.77
N LEU A 144 -17.63 24.55 -27.37
CA LEU A 144 -18.16 25.64 -28.19
C LEU A 144 -17.37 26.95 -28.05
N ALA A 145 -16.75 27.20 -26.90
CA ALA A 145 -16.04 28.44 -26.59
C ALA A 145 -14.71 28.16 -25.85
N PRO A 146 -13.74 27.50 -26.50
CA PRO A 146 -12.48 27.07 -25.86
C PRO A 146 -11.60 28.23 -25.36
N GLU A 147 -11.78 29.44 -25.89
CA GLU A 147 -11.01 30.63 -25.52
C GLU A 147 -11.50 31.31 -24.22
N THR A 148 -12.73 31.03 -23.78
CA THR A 148 -13.36 31.70 -22.62
C THR A 148 -13.67 30.75 -21.46
N SER A 149 -13.44 29.44 -21.64
CA SER A 149 -13.73 28.41 -20.65
C SER A 149 -12.50 27.53 -20.39
N GLY A 150 -11.80 27.85 -19.29
CA GLY A 150 -10.64 27.11 -18.81
C GLY A 150 -11.00 25.78 -18.15
N PRO A 151 -10.00 24.97 -17.77
CA PRO A 151 -10.19 23.77 -16.96
C PRO A 151 -10.88 24.14 -15.64
N ASP A 152 -11.68 23.22 -15.12
CA ASP A 152 -12.38 23.42 -13.86
C ASP A 152 -11.41 23.48 -12.67
N PRO A 153 -11.35 24.61 -11.93
CA PRO A 153 -10.44 24.78 -10.82
C PRO A 153 -10.76 23.85 -9.64
N ASP A 154 -12.01 23.38 -9.54
CA ASP A 154 -12.50 22.54 -8.45
C ASP A 154 -12.44 21.04 -8.79
N SER A 155 -11.78 20.68 -9.90
CA SER A 155 -11.60 19.28 -10.29
C SER A 155 -10.86 18.50 -9.20
N PRO A 156 -11.33 17.29 -8.82
CA PRO A 156 -10.66 16.46 -7.82
C PRO A 156 -9.18 16.23 -8.15
N LYS A 157 -8.33 16.36 -7.13
CA LYS A 157 -6.88 16.11 -7.20
C LYS A 157 -6.61 14.66 -6.85
N ASP A 158 -6.21 13.88 -7.84
CA ASP A 158 -5.84 12.48 -7.71
C ASP A 158 -4.58 12.24 -8.55
N PRO A 159 -3.49 11.68 -7.98
CA PRO A 159 -2.24 11.44 -8.69
C PRO A 159 -2.37 10.63 -9.98
N ARG A 160 -3.39 9.77 -10.10
CA ARG A 160 -3.68 8.98 -11.31
C ARG A 160 -4.01 9.88 -12.52
N PHE A 161 -4.53 11.08 -12.27
CA PHE A 161 -4.96 12.05 -13.28
C PHE A 161 -3.99 13.22 -13.45
N ARG A 162 -2.68 12.99 -13.20
CA ARG A 162 -1.64 14.03 -13.25
C ARG A 162 -1.32 14.58 -14.64
N ASP A 163 -1.66 13.84 -15.70
CA ASP A 163 -1.41 14.27 -17.08
C ASP A 163 -2.31 15.47 -17.42
N GLU A 164 -1.73 16.51 -18.00
CA GLU A 164 -2.44 17.75 -18.33
C GLU A 164 -3.64 17.52 -19.26
N ALA A 165 -3.60 16.47 -20.10
CA ALA A 165 -4.71 16.12 -20.99
C ALA A 165 -6.01 15.83 -20.22
N TRP A 166 -5.95 15.37 -18.97
CA TRP A 166 -7.14 15.16 -18.14
C TRP A 166 -7.88 16.45 -17.76
N SER A 167 -7.20 17.59 -17.84
CA SER A 167 -7.76 18.91 -17.57
C SER A 167 -7.93 19.70 -18.87
N ASP A 168 -6.97 19.62 -19.79
CA ASP A 168 -6.93 20.47 -20.97
C ASP A 168 -7.89 19.99 -22.06
N ASN A 169 -8.04 18.67 -22.22
CA ASN A 169 -8.92 18.10 -23.23
C ASN A 169 -10.35 17.92 -22.69
N PRO A 170 -11.38 18.55 -23.29
CA PRO A 170 -12.75 18.48 -22.78
C PRO A 170 -13.33 17.05 -22.70
N ILE A 171 -12.89 16.13 -23.57
CA ILE A 171 -13.34 14.73 -23.56
C ILE A 171 -12.73 13.97 -22.39
N PHE A 172 -11.42 14.09 -22.17
CA PHE A 172 -10.77 13.43 -21.02
C PHE A 172 -11.23 14.04 -19.70
N GLU A 173 -11.45 15.35 -19.64
CA GLU A 173 -12.05 15.99 -18.46
C GLU A 173 -13.47 15.45 -18.18
N PHE A 174 -14.29 15.27 -19.22
CA PHE A 174 -15.60 14.64 -19.09
C PHE A 174 -15.49 13.22 -18.52
N ILE A 175 -14.59 12.39 -19.06
CA ILE A 175 -14.35 11.03 -18.58
C ILE A 175 -13.92 11.04 -17.11
N LYS A 176 -12.92 11.86 -16.75
CA LYS A 176 -12.43 12.03 -15.37
C LYS A 176 -13.56 12.41 -14.41
N LYS A 177 -14.34 13.45 -14.74
CA LYS A 177 -15.43 13.93 -13.87
C LYS A 177 -16.57 12.94 -13.79
N SER A 178 -16.91 12.27 -14.89
CA SER A 178 -17.92 11.20 -14.88
C SER A 178 -17.50 10.07 -13.94
N TYR A 179 -16.22 9.68 -13.93
CA TYR A 179 -15.70 8.71 -12.98
C TYR A 179 -15.89 9.18 -11.54
N PHE A 180 -15.45 10.39 -11.17
CA PHE A 180 -15.63 10.90 -9.81
C PHE A 180 -17.10 11.00 -9.36
N LEU A 181 -18.01 11.37 -10.27
CA LEU A 181 -19.45 11.38 -9.99
C LEU A 181 -19.98 9.98 -9.68
N ASN A 182 -19.61 8.97 -10.46
CA ASN A 182 -20.04 7.58 -10.22
C ASN A 182 -19.36 6.99 -8.98
N SER A 183 -18.10 7.32 -8.73
CA SER A 183 -17.39 6.90 -7.51
C SER A 183 -18.06 7.48 -6.26
N HIS A 184 -18.46 8.75 -6.31
CA HIS A 184 -19.23 9.38 -5.23
C HIS A 184 -20.59 8.71 -5.04
N TRP A 185 -21.32 8.45 -6.13
CA TRP A 185 -22.60 7.75 -6.08
C TRP A 185 -22.48 6.33 -5.51
N LEU A 186 -21.47 5.56 -5.92
CA LEU A 186 -21.26 4.20 -5.42
C LEU A 186 -20.93 4.20 -3.92
N ARG A 187 -20.13 5.17 -3.46
CA ARG A 187 -19.89 5.37 -2.02
C ARG A 187 -21.18 5.74 -1.28
N ALA A 188 -21.95 6.69 -1.78
CA ALA A 188 -23.24 7.05 -1.18
C ALA A 188 -24.23 5.88 -1.17
N TYR A 189 -24.19 5.00 -2.17
CA TYR A 189 -24.96 3.76 -2.20
C TYR A 189 -24.51 2.78 -1.12
N VAL A 190 -23.20 2.58 -0.96
CA VAL A 190 -22.65 1.77 0.14
C VAL A 190 -23.01 2.37 1.50
N ASP A 191 -22.96 3.69 1.67
CA ASP A 191 -23.36 4.40 2.90
C ASP A 191 -24.87 4.35 3.17
N SER A 192 -25.68 4.05 2.15
CA SER A 192 -27.14 3.92 2.27
C SER A 192 -27.62 2.56 2.78
N VAL A 193 -26.69 1.62 2.93
CA VAL A 193 -26.93 0.30 3.52
C VAL A 193 -27.17 0.45 5.01
N ASP A 194 -28.42 0.24 5.45
CA ASP A 194 -28.82 0.34 6.84
C ASP A 194 -29.08 -1.06 7.44
N GLY A 195 -28.79 -1.21 8.74
CA GLY A 195 -29.08 -2.45 9.48
C GLY A 195 -28.04 -3.57 9.34
N VAL A 196 -26.89 -3.30 8.72
CA VAL A 196 -25.70 -4.18 8.78
C VAL A 196 -24.84 -3.83 10.01
N GLY A 197 -24.11 -4.82 10.55
CA GLY A 197 -23.16 -4.56 11.63
C GLY A 197 -22.01 -3.64 11.17
N ASN A 198 -21.35 -2.95 12.11
CA ASN A 198 -20.24 -2.03 11.82
C ASN A 198 -19.09 -2.71 11.04
N GLU A 199 -18.81 -3.99 11.30
CA GLU A 199 -17.79 -4.75 10.58
C GLU A 199 -18.17 -5.01 9.12
N THR A 200 -19.42 -5.41 8.86
CA THR A 200 -19.93 -5.60 7.51
C THR A 200 -19.94 -4.28 6.73
N ALA A 201 -20.34 -3.17 7.35
CA ALA A 201 -20.29 -1.85 6.72
C ALA A 201 -18.87 -1.49 6.23
N LYS A 202 -17.87 -1.68 7.09
CA LYS A 202 -16.45 -1.43 6.74
C LYS A 202 -15.94 -2.34 5.62
N ARG A 203 -16.41 -3.59 5.55
CA ARG A 203 -16.10 -4.51 4.43
C ARG A 203 -16.69 -4.00 3.11
N LEU A 204 -17.95 -3.57 3.14
CA LEU A 204 -18.62 -3.02 1.96
C LEU A 204 -17.91 -1.76 1.47
N GLU A 205 -17.51 -0.88 2.39
CA GLU A 205 -16.72 0.32 2.07
C GLU A 205 -15.39 -0.07 1.41
N PHE A 206 -14.64 -0.99 2.02
CA PHE A 206 -13.36 -1.44 1.50
C PHE A 206 -13.47 -2.07 0.12
N TYR A 207 -14.32 -3.10 -0.07
CA TYR A 207 -14.47 -3.77 -1.36
C TYR A 207 -15.15 -2.88 -2.40
N GLY A 208 -16.06 -2.00 -1.98
CA GLY A 208 -16.63 -0.96 -2.83
C GLY A 208 -15.55 -0.02 -3.37
N GLN A 209 -14.61 0.39 -2.52
CA GLN A 209 -13.47 1.19 -2.94
C GLN A 209 -12.54 0.43 -3.91
N GLN A 210 -12.31 -0.87 -3.71
CA GLN A 210 -11.57 -1.70 -4.66
C GLN A 210 -12.23 -1.72 -6.06
N LEU A 211 -13.56 -1.81 -6.10
CA LEU A 211 -14.31 -1.75 -7.36
C LEU A 211 -14.21 -0.37 -8.02
N VAL A 212 -14.33 0.72 -7.23
CA VAL A 212 -14.09 2.08 -7.73
C VAL A 212 -12.72 2.18 -8.38
N ASP A 213 -11.68 1.73 -7.67
CA ASP A 213 -10.31 1.82 -8.15
C ASP A 213 -10.05 0.97 -9.38
N ALA A 214 -10.69 -0.21 -9.49
CA ALA A 214 -10.61 -1.06 -10.66
C ALA A 214 -11.22 -0.42 -11.92
N LEU A 215 -12.31 0.32 -11.74
CA LEU A 215 -13.05 0.94 -12.82
C LEU A 215 -12.52 2.34 -13.18
N ALA A 216 -11.40 2.76 -12.59
CA ALA A 216 -10.75 4.02 -12.92
C ALA A 216 -10.42 4.06 -14.43
N PRO A 217 -10.77 5.15 -15.15
CA PRO A 217 -10.53 5.26 -16.60
C PRO A 217 -9.05 5.26 -16.97
N THR A 218 -8.16 5.49 -16.00
CA THR A 218 -6.71 5.36 -16.15
C THR A 218 -6.26 3.92 -16.39
N ASN A 219 -7.07 2.92 -16.00
CA ASN A 219 -6.71 1.51 -16.09
C ASN A 219 -7.01 0.88 -17.46
N PHE A 220 -7.59 1.65 -18.39
CA PHE A 220 -8.01 1.15 -19.70
C PHE A 220 -7.28 1.90 -20.83
N PRO A 221 -6.78 1.19 -21.86
CA PRO A 221 -5.98 1.80 -22.93
C PRO A 221 -6.69 2.93 -23.69
N LEU A 222 -7.99 2.79 -23.93
CA LEU A 222 -8.76 3.70 -24.78
C LEU A 222 -9.20 4.99 -24.08
N THR A 223 -9.13 5.02 -22.74
CA THR A 223 -9.54 6.17 -21.94
C THR A 223 -8.35 6.83 -21.24
N ASN A 224 -7.15 6.27 -21.35
CA ASN A 224 -5.95 6.81 -20.74
C ASN A 224 -5.13 7.63 -21.77
N PRO A 225 -5.02 8.97 -21.63
CA PRO A 225 -4.32 9.82 -22.58
C PRO A 225 -2.83 9.49 -22.69
N MET A 226 -2.17 9.10 -21.58
CA MET A 226 -0.77 8.71 -21.59
C MET A 226 -0.55 7.45 -22.43
N VAL A 227 -1.44 6.46 -22.29
CA VAL A 227 -1.36 5.19 -23.05
C VAL A 227 -1.62 5.43 -24.53
N LEU A 228 -2.62 6.26 -24.87
CA LEU A 228 -2.91 6.62 -26.26
C LEU A 228 -1.74 7.37 -26.91
N ASN A 229 -1.10 8.29 -26.18
CA ASN A 229 0.06 9.01 -26.68
C ASN A 229 1.27 8.08 -26.88
N GLU A 230 1.59 7.24 -25.88
CA GLU A 230 2.66 6.25 -25.99
C GLU A 230 2.42 5.26 -27.14
N MET A 231 1.18 4.81 -27.33
CA MET A 231 0.79 3.95 -28.45
C MET A 231 1.04 4.64 -29.80
N LYS A 232 0.72 5.93 -29.90
CA LYS A 232 0.96 6.73 -31.11
C LYS A 232 2.45 6.94 -31.36
N GLU A 233 3.21 7.30 -30.34
CA GLU A 233 4.65 7.57 -30.41
C GLU A 233 5.46 6.31 -30.78
N THR A 234 5.13 5.19 -30.16
CA THR A 234 5.79 3.89 -30.40
C THR A 234 5.18 3.10 -31.56
N LYS A 235 4.15 3.64 -32.23
CA LYS A 235 3.37 2.94 -33.27
C LYS A 235 2.83 1.57 -32.79
N GLY A 236 2.45 1.48 -31.52
CA GLY A 236 1.88 0.29 -30.88
C GLY A 236 2.90 -0.69 -30.31
N GLU A 237 4.20 -0.44 -30.41
CA GLU A 237 5.23 -1.33 -29.86
C GLU A 237 5.14 -1.44 -28.32
N SER A 238 4.73 -0.37 -27.63
CA SER A 238 4.51 -0.37 -26.18
C SER A 238 3.49 -1.43 -25.73
N LEU A 239 2.39 -1.58 -26.47
CA LEU A 239 1.38 -2.61 -26.19
C LEU A 239 1.90 -4.03 -26.42
N VAL A 240 2.75 -4.22 -27.43
CA VAL A 240 3.37 -5.54 -27.69
C VAL A 240 4.29 -5.92 -26.54
N ARG A 241 5.13 -4.97 -26.07
CA ARG A 241 5.96 -5.19 -24.88
C ARG A 241 5.09 -5.49 -23.65
N GLY A 242 4.05 -4.70 -23.43
CA GLY A 242 3.16 -4.90 -22.27
C GLY A 242 2.38 -6.22 -22.30
N MET A 243 1.97 -6.69 -23.48
CA MET A 243 1.37 -8.02 -23.66
C MET A 243 2.37 -9.14 -23.35
N ASN A 244 3.64 -8.99 -23.76
CA ASN A 244 4.69 -9.94 -23.40
C ASN A 244 4.91 -9.97 -21.88
N ASN A 245 4.90 -8.81 -21.22
CA ASN A 245 5.01 -8.71 -19.76
C ASN A 245 3.83 -9.41 -19.07
N LEU A 246 2.60 -9.16 -19.53
CA LEU A 246 1.41 -9.85 -19.03
C LEU A 246 1.49 -11.38 -19.18
N MET A 247 1.96 -11.86 -20.34
CA MET A 247 2.13 -13.29 -20.58
C MET A 247 3.19 -13.91 -19.67
N GLN A 248 4.31 -13.22 -19.44
CA GLN A 248 5.35 -13.67 -18.51
C GLN A 248 4.82 -13.74 -17.08
N ASP A 249 4.08 -12.71 -16.63
CA ASP A 249 3.53 -12.67 -15.28
C ASP A 249 2.47 -13.76 -15.06
N LEU A 250 1.63 -14.04 -16.07
CA LEU A 250 0.69 -15.18 -16.03
C LEU A 250 1.38 -16.55 -15.96
N GLN A 251 2.52 -16.70 -16.65
CA GLN A 251 3.32 -17.93 -16.62
C GLN A 251 4.01 -18.12 -15.27
N ASN A 252 4.54 -17.04 -14.69
CA ASN A 252 5.27 -17.07 -13.43
C ASN A 252 4.34 -17.14 -12.20
N GLY A 253 3.16 -16.54 -12.28
CA GLY A 253 2.20 -16.41 -11.17
C GLY A 253 1.29 -17.61 -10.93
N SER A 254 1.60 -18.80 -11.46
CA SER A 254 0.75 -20.01 -11.35
C SER A 254 -0.72 -19.79 -11.77
N GLY A 255 -0.95 -18.91 -12.74
CA GLY A 255 -2.30 -18.55 -13.23
C GLY A 255 -2.94 -17.33 -12.56
N GLY A 256 -2.33 -16.75 -11.53
CA GLY A 256 -2.73 -15.48 -10.94
C GLY A 256 -2.18 -14.27 -11.70
N LEU A 257 -3.01 -13.22 -11.87
CA LEU A 257 -2.56 -11.93 -12.41
C LEU A 257 -1.90 -11.10 -11.30
N GLN A 258 -0.58 -11.17 -11.19
CA GLN A 258 0.19 -10.29 -10.30
C GLN A 258 1.21 -9.52 -11.12
N PRO A 259 0.98 -8.20 -11.38
CA PRO A 259 1.96 -7.38 -12.07
C PRO A 259 3.30 -7.43 -11.35
N LYS A 260 4.35 -7.72 -12.09
CA LYS A 260 5.72 -7.69 -11.57
C LYS A 260 6.05 -6.30 -11.03
N GLN A 261 6.20 -6.19 -9.71
CA GLN A 261 6.49 -4.92 -9.04
C GLN A 261 7.99 -4.62 -8.97
N MET A 262 8.84 -5.62 -9.19
CA MET A 262 10.30 -5.55 -9.02
C MET A 262 11.00 -6.59 -9.90
N ASN A 263 12.27 -6.37 -10.23
CA ASN A 263 13.12 -7.47 -10.70
C ASN A 263 13.96 -8.00 -9.53
N LEU A 264 13.98 -9.33 -9.37
CA LEU A 264 14.78 -10.01 -8.34
C LEU A 264 16.29 -9.80 -8.51
N ASP A 265 16.72 -9.36 -9.70
CA ASP A 265 18.11 -9.06 -10.04
C ASP A 265 18.44 -7.56 -9.95
N ASP A 266 17.49 -6.71 -9.53
CA ASP A 266 17.74 -5.27 -9.38
C ASP A 266 18.62 -4.93 -8.19
N PHE A 267 18.61 -5.79 -7.16
CA PHE A 267 19.38 -5.63 -5.93
C PHE A 267 19.98 -6.96 -5.49
N GLU A 268 21.13 -6.88 -4.85
CA GLU A 268 21.88 -7.99 -4.26
C GLU A 268 22.14 -7.68 -2.78
N LEU A 269 21.51 -8.48 -1.89
CA LEU A 269 21.63 -8.35 -0.44
C LEU A 269 23.10 -8.43 0.02
N GLY A 270 23.54 -7.38 0.71
CA GLY A 270 24.91 -7.19 1.19
C GLY A 270 25.85 -6.48 0.21
N LYS A 271 25.37 -6.10 -0.97
CA LYS A 271 26.17 -5.39 -1.99
C LYS A 271 25.63 -4.02 -2.35
N ASP A 272 24.33 -3.90 -2.60
CA ASP A 272 23.66 -2.62 -2.91
C ASP A 272 22.44 -2.31 -2.02
N ILE A 273 21.94 -3.32 -1.30
CA ILE A 273 20.91 -3.20 -0.26
C ILE A 273 21.35 -4.00 0.98
N ALA A 274 21.00 -3.55 2.20
CA ALA A 274 21.50 -4.15 3.46
C ALA A 274 23.03 -4.17 3.55
N THR A 275 23.65 -3.04 3.22
CA THR A 275 25.11 -2.92 3.03
C THR A 275 25.85 -2.35 4.24
N THR A 276 25.16 -2.06 5.34
CA THR A 276 25.84 -1.51 6.52
C THR A 276 26.85 -2.54 7.06
N PRO A 277 28.14 -2.19 7.18
CA PRO A 277 29.17 -3.14 7.60
C PRO A 277 28.88 -3.73 8.98
N GLY A 278 29.04 -5.05 9.10
CA GLY A 278 28.72 -5.78 10.32
C GLY A 278 29.04 -7.27 10.19
N SER A 279 28.71 -8.03 11.22
CA SER A 279 28.87 -9.48 11.24
C SER A 279 27.76 -10.16 12.04
N VAL A 280 27.39 -11.36 11.61
CA VAL A 280 26.65 -12.29 12.47
C VAL A 280 27.59 -12.73 13.59
N VAL A 281 27.16 -12.54 14.84
CA VAL A 281 27.96 -12.87 16.04
C VAL A 281 27.34 -13.97 16.89
N TYR A 282 26.04 -14.24 16.70
CA TYR A 282 25.33 -15.31 17.40
C TYR A 282 24.24 -15.87 16.48
N GLU A 283 23.91 -17.15 16.62
CA GLU A 283 22.94 -17.82 15.79
C GLU A 283 22.20 -18.89 16.60
N THR A 284 20.90 -19.01 16.33
CA THR A 284 20.02 -20.08 16.80
C THR A 284 19.22 -20.61 15.61
N PRO A 285 18.45 -21.71 15.76
CA PRO A 285 17.51 -22.12 14.73
C PRO A 285 16.45 -21.06 14.37
N TYR A 286 16.26 -20.01 15.18
CA TYR A 286 15.21 -19.01 14.96
C TYR A 286 15.75 -17.68 14.41
N MET A 287 17.02 -17.36 14.70
CA MET A 287 17.59 -16.08 14.27
C MET A 287 19.11 -16.09 14.15
N GLN A 288 19.61 -15.14 13.36
CA GLN A 288 20.99 -14.66 13.41
C GLN A 288 21.02 -13.27 14.07
N LEU A 289 21.92 -13.08 15.04
CA LEU A 289 22.16 -11.79 15.68
C LEU A 289 23.32 -11.10 14.96
N ILE A 290 23.03 -9.96 14.32
CA ILE A 290 24.02 -9.16 13.60
C ILE A 290 24.47 -8.02 14.50
N GLN A 291 25.79 -7.86 14.67
CA GLN A 291 26.42 -6.66 15.24
C GLN A 291 26.97 -5.80 14.11
N TYR A 292 26.68 -4.50 14.12
CA TYR A 292 27.23 -3.57 13.12
C TYR A 292 28.54 -2.92 13.58
N GLU A 293 29.41 -2.62 12.61
CA GLU A 293 30.70 -1.98 12.87
C GLU A 293 30.50 -0.52 13.32
N PRO A 294 31.13 -0.08 14.42
CA PRO A 294 30.99 1.29 14.89
C PRO A 294 31.67 2.27 13.93
N THR A 295 31.01 3.39 13.65
CA THR A 295 31.56 4.48 12.81
C THR A 295 31.97 5.72 13.62
N THR A 296 31.89 5.66 14.95
CA THR A 296 32.29 6.71 15.89
C THR A 296 33.43 6.22 16.78
N LYS A 297 34.16 7.15 17.41
CA LYS A 297 35.26 6.81 18.33
C LYS A 297 34.77 6.24 19.66
N ASP A 298 33.70 6.81 20.17
CA ASP A 298 33.00 6.39 21.38
C ASP A 298 31.55 6.06 21.00
N VAL A 299 30.97 5.11 21.71
CA VAL A 299 29.59 4.64 21.54
C VAL A 299 28.85 4.70 22.87
N HIS A 300 27.53 4.72 22.83
CA HIS A 300 26.68 4.60 24.00
C HIS A 300 26.99 3.32 24.79
N LYS A 301 27.00 3.45 26.12
CA LYS A 301 27.33 2.34 27.01
C LYS A 301 26.32 1.21 26.83
N LYS A 302 25.03 1.48 26.95
CA LYS A 302 23.99 0.47 26.68
C LYS A 302 23.86 0.18 25.19
N PRO A 303 24.03 -1.07 24.73
CA PRO A 303 23.79 -1.44 23.34
C PRO A 303 22.32 -1.27 22.96
N LEU A 304 22.08 -1.14 21.65
CA LEU A 304 20.74 -1.10 21.06
C LEU A 304 20.45 -2.44 20.39
N VAL A 305 19.36 -3.11 20.78
CA VAL A 305 18.91 -4.36 20.18
C VAL A 305 17.60 -4.13 19.43
N ILE A 306 17.56 -4.50 18.17
CA ILE A 306 16.40 -4.31 17.31
C ILE A 306 15.76 -5.67 17.03
N ILE A 307 14.48 -5.76 17.36
CA ILE A 307 13.59 -6.90 17.11
C ILE A 307 12.64 -6.50 15.95
N PRO A 308 13.02 -6.78 14.70
CA PRO A 308 12.21 -6.45 13.53
C PRO A 308 11.01 -7.40 13.40
N PRO A 309 10.05 -7.12 12.51
CA PRO A 309 9.05 -8.11 12.14
C PRO A 309 9.71 -9.32 11.47
N TRP A 310 9.06 -10.49 11.58
CA TRP A 310 9.32 -11.65 10.73
C TRP A 310 8.31 -11.77 9.57
N ILE A 311 7.35 -10.84 9.49
CA ILE A 311 6.56 -10.60 8.28
C ILE A 311 7.42 -9.70 7.39
N ASN A 312 7.93 -10.26 6.29
CA ASN A 312 9.08 -9.76 5.52
C ASN A 312 10.37 -9.69 6.38
N LYS A 313 11.44 -9.21 5.75
CA LYS A 313 12.81 -9.29 6.29
C LYS A 313 13.25 -8.02 7.01
N PHE A 314 14.24 -8.13 7.90
CA PHE A 314 14.69 -7.02 8.75
C PHE A 314 15.22 -5.81 7.98
N TYR A 315 15.72 -6.01 6.75
CA TYR A 315 16.47 -5.00 6.01
C TYR A 315 15.62 -3.82 5.54
N ILE A 316 14.33 -3.77 5.85
CA ILE A 316 13.56 -2.51 5.80
C ILE A 316 14.19 -1.40 6.65
N LEU A 317 14.87 -1.77 7.74
CA LEU A 317 15.63 -0.84 8.59
C LEU A 317 17.03 -0.55 8.05
N ASP A 318 17.47 -1.26 7.01
CA ASP A 318 18.79 -1.16 6.40
C ASP A 318 18.69 -1.34 4.87
N LEU A 319 17.90 -0.49 4.23
CA LEU A 319 17.69 -0.55 2.78
C LEU A 319 18.99 -0.14 2.05
N ARG A 320 19.01 1.05 1.47
CA ARG A 320 20.20 1.64 0.87
C ARG A 320 20.91 2.53 1.87
N GLU A 321 22.13 2.91 1.51
CA GLU A 321 22.97 3.78 2.32
C GLU A 321 22.26 5.11 2.71
N ASP A 322 21.44 5.65 1.82
CA ASP A 322 20.77 6.95 1.97
C ASP A 322 19.41 6.89 2.71
N ASN A 323 18.95 5.70 3.09
CA ASN A 323 17.71 5.49 3.85
C ASN A 323 17.79 4.34 4.86
N SER A 324 19.01 3.96 5.28
CA SER A 324 19.23 2.98 6.34
C SER A 324 19.12 3.64 7.73
N PHE A 325 18.12 3.21 8.50
CA PHE A 325 18.00 3.56 9.91
C PHE A 325 19.14 2.97 10.74
N ILE A 326 19.54 1.73 10.46
CA ILE A 326 20.63 1.05 11.16
C ILE A 326 21.94 1.81 10.98
N LYS A 327 22.31 2.14 9.74
CA LYS A 327 23.50 2.96 9.44
C LYS A 327 23.44 4.29 10.18
N TRP A 328 22.28 4.94 10.15
CA TRP A 328 22.09 6.21 10.84
C TRP A 328 22.29 6.09 12.35
N ALA A 329 21.70 5.08 13.00
CA ALA A 329 21.82 4.82 14.44
C ALA A 329 23.25 4.48 14.85
N VAL A 330 23.97 3.68 14.04
CA VAL A 330 25.42 3.46 14.20
C VAL A 330 26.19 4.78 14.12
N GLY A 331 25.84 5.63 13.14
CA GLY A 331 26.40 6.98 12.99
C GLY A 331 26.13 7.93 14.16
N GLN A 332 25.04 7.71 14.90
CA GLN A 332 24.74 8.44 16.14
C GLN A 332 25.51 7.92 17.36
N GLY A 333 26.35 6.89 17.19
CA GLY A 333 27.16 6.32 18.26
C GLY A 333 26.47 5.21 19.05
N HIS A 334 25.43 4.56 18.53
CA HIS A 334 24.89 3.35 19.16
C HIS A 334 25.69 2.11 18.75
N THR A 335 25.95 1.19 19.68
CA THR A 335 26.31 -0.18 19.29
C THR A 335 25.03 -0.91 18.92
N VAL A 336 24.79 -1.11 17.63
CA VAL A 336 23.54 -1.66 17.11
C VAL A 336 23.65 -3.15 16.87
N PHE A 337 22.66 -3.89 17.38
CA PHE A 337 22.40 -5.28 17.07
C PHE A 337 21.01 -5.42 16.43
N VAL A 338 20.88 -6.27 15.41
CA VAL A 338 19.58 -6.63 14.82
C VAL A 338 19.38 -8.14 14.87
N VAL A 339 18.16 -8.55 15.16
CA VAL A 339 17.72 -9.94 15.01
C VAL A 339 17.30 -10.16 13.56
N SER A 340 18.01 -11.02 12.84
CA SER A 340 17.65 -11.49 11.50
C SER A 340 16.94 -12.84 11.62
N TRP A 341 15.60 -12.83 11.51
CA TRP A 341 14.78 -14.02 11.67
C TRP A 341 15.02 -15.04 10.55
N VAL A 342 14.91 -16.32 10.90
CA VAL A 342 14.87 -17.42 9.92
C VAL A 342 13.62 -17.28 9.04
N ASN A 343 13.74 -17.63 7.75
CA ASN A 343 12.58 -17.85 6.89
C ASN A 343 12.12 -19.31 7.06
N PRO A 344 10.97 -19.58 7.70
CA PRO A 344 10.62 -20.92 8.12
C PRO A 344 10.33 -21.85 6.93
N ASP A 345 10.53 -23.15 7.16
CA ASP A 345 10.06 -24.24 6.31
C ASP A 345 9.01 -25.09 7.06
N GLU A 346 8.64 -26.24 6.48
CA GLU A 346 7.64 -27.15 7.06
C GLU A 346 7.99 -27.62 8.48
N SER A 347 9.28 -27.64 8.86
CA SER A 347 9.74 -28.07 10.19
C SER A 347 9.37 -27.07 11.29
N TYR A 348 8.99 -25.85 10.94
CA TYR A 348 8.56 -24.81 11.87
C TYR A 348 7.05 -24.81 12.13
N ARG A 349 6.28 -25.72 11.52
CA ARG A 349 4.82 -25.78 11.59
C ARG A 349 4.21 -25.53 12.98
N ASP A 350 4.78 -26.19 13.99
CA ASP A 350 4.24 -26.21 15.35
C ASP A 350 4.90 -25.18 16.29
N LYS A 351 5.74 -24.29 15.74
CA LYS A 351 6.43 -23.25 16.51
C LYS A 351 5.47 -22.16 16.94
N SER A 352 5.59 -21.75 18.20
CA SER A 352 4.71 -20.77 18.84
C SER A 352 5.45 -19.46 19.16
N PHE A 353 4.75 -18.50 19.78
CA PHE A 353 5.39 -17.27 20.26
C PHE A 353 6.50 -17.56 21.28
N ASP A 354 6.32 -18.58 22.12
CA ASP A 354 7.31 -18.97 23.14
C ASP A 354 8.65 -19.34 22.49
N ASP A 355 8.62 -20.11 21.40
CA ASP A 355 9.81 -20.49 20.64
C ASP A 355 10.58 -19.25 20.12
N TYR A 356 9.86 -18.25 19.62
CA TYR A 356 10.45 -17.00 19.11
C TYR A 356 10.97 -16.08 20.22
N VAL A 357 10.41 -16.17 21.44
CA VAL A 357 10.92 -15.46 22.61
C VAL A 357 12.18 -16.12 23.14
N GLU A 358 12.14 -17.43 23.40
CA GLU A 358 13.26 -18.18 23.98
C GLU A 358 14.43 -18.26 23.00
N GLY A 359 14.17 -18.74 21.77
CA GLY A 359 15.16 -18.92 20.73
C GLY A 359 15.53 -17.65 19.97
N GLY A 360 14.73 -16.58 20.11
CA GLY A 360 14.95 -15.29 19.47
C GLY A 360 15.34 -14.19 20.45
N ILE A 361 14.38 -13.59 21.15
CA ILE A 361 14.60 -12.39 21.97
C ILE A 361 15.56 -12.66 23.14
N PHE A 362 15.33 -13.70 23.95
CA PHE A 362 16.21 -14.02 25.08
C PHE A 362 17.59 -14.49 24.64
N ALA A 363 17.67 -15.28 23.56
CA ALA A 363 18.93 -15.65 22.94
C ALA A 363 19.70 -14.43 22.40
N ALA A 364 19.01 -13.42 21.85
CA ALA A 364 19.63 -12.18 21.39
C ALA A 364 20.22 -11.38 22.56
N LEU A 365 19.47 -11.23 23.66
CA LEU A 365 19.97 -10.58 24.88
C LEU A 365 21.22 -11.28 25.43
N GLU A 366 21.21 -12.61 25.49
CA GLU A 366 22.38 -13.41 25.88
C GLU A 366 23.56 -13.18 24.92
N GLY A 367 23.31 -13.15 23.61
CA GLY A 367 24.30 -12.87 22.59
C GLY A 367 24.96 -11.49 22.77
N VAL A 368 24.15 -10.47 23.03
CA VAL A 368 24.63 -9.10 23.26
C VAL A 368 25.47 -9.00 24.52
N GLU A 369 25.03 -9.62 25.62
CA GLU A 369 25.81 -9.65 26.87
C GLU A 369 27.15 -10.36 26.66
N LYS A 370 27.19 -11.48 25.92
CA LYS A 370 28.44 -12.18 25.58
C LYS A 370 29.34 -11.35 24.66
N ALA A 371 28.77 -10.60 23.71
CA ALA A 371 29.51 -9.77 22.77
C ALA A 371 30.11 -8.51 23.42
N THR A 372 29.37 -7.88 24.34
CA THR A 372 29.69 -6.54 24.84
C THR A 372 30.10 -6.49 26.31
N GLY A 373 29.72 -7.50 27.10
CA GLY A 373 29.84 -7.50 28.56
C GLY A 373 28.79 -6.64 29.28
N GLU A 374 27.91 -5.94 28.55
CA GLU A 374 26.83 -5.15 29.14
C GLU A 374 25.59 -6.02 29.37
N HIS A 375 25.09 -6.02 30.60
CA HIS A 375 23.89 -6.78 30.97
C HIS A 375 22.59 -6.05 30.57
N GLU A 376 22.61 -4.72 30.58
CA GLU A 376 21.45 -3.90 30.23
C GLU A 376 21.57 -3.35 28.80
N VAL A 377 20.46 -3.41 28.06
CA VAL A 377 20.33 -2.89 26.70
C VAL A 377 19.15 -1.93 26.59
N ASN A 378 19.13 -1.17 25.50
CA ASN A 378 17.92 -0.55 24.99
C ASN A 378 17.35 -1.40 23.85
N ALA A 379 16.03 -1.51 23.74
CA ALA A 379 15.39 -2.33 22.73
C ALA A 379 14.52 -1.51 21.76
N ILE A 380 14.46 -1.95 20.51
CA ILE A 380 13.46 -1.53 19.52
C ILE A 380 12.64 -2.76 19.14
N GLY A 381 11.32 -2.63 19.11
CA GLY A 381 10.43 -3.59 18.48
C GLY A 381 9.67 -2.94 17.33
N TYR A 382 9.68 -3.56 16.14
CA TYR A 382 8.97 -3.03 14.97
C TYR A 382 7.83 -3.95 14.54
N CYS A 383 6.63 -3.37 14.35
CA CYS A 383 5.43 -4.09 13.90
C CYS A 383 5.16 -5.32 14.79
N ILE A 384 4.98 -6.52 14.23
CA ILE A 384 4.77 -7.75 15.01
C ILE A 384 5.95 -8.09 15.93
N GLY A 385 7.18 -7.69 15.59
CA GLY A 385 8.34 -7.80 16.47
C GLY A 385 8.20 -6.92 17.72
N GLY A 386 7.53 -5.78 17.59
CA GLY A 386 7.12 -4.93 18.72
C GLY A 386 6.00 -5.53 19.55
N THR A 387 5.01 -6.14 18.91
CA THR A 387 3.95 -6.89 19.61
C THR A 387 4.53 -7.99 20.48
N LEU A 388 5.43 -8.81 19.94
CA LEU A 388 6.10 -9.88 20.69
C LEU A 388 7.02 -9.32 21.79
N LEU A 389 7.76 -8.25 21.51
CA LEU A 389 8.63 -7.60 22.50
C LEU A 389 7.83 -7.04 23.68
N ALA A 390 6.66 -6.43 23.44
CA ALA A 390 5.80 -5.94 24.52
C ALA A 390 5.30 -7.09 25.42
N ALA A 391 4.83 -8.19 24.83
CA ALA A 391 4.43 -9.37 25.58
C ALA A 391 5.60 -9.96 26.40
N THR A 392 6.80 -9.99 25.80
CA THR A 392 8.02 -10.45 26.46
C THR A 392 8.41 -9.57 27.65
N LEU A 393 8.34 -8.23 27.49
CA LEU A 393 8.67 -7.28 28.55
C LEU A 393 7.75 -7.42 29.76
N ALA A 394 6.45 -7.68 29.53
CA ALA A 394 5.52 -7.96 30.62
C ALA A 394 5.92 -9.21 31.42
N ARG A 395 6.40 -10.27 30.75
CA ARG A 395 6.90 -11.48 31.42
C ARG A 395 8.24 -11.25 32.12
N MET A 396 9.15 -10.50 31.50
CA MET A 396 10.41 -10.10 32.14
C MET A 396 10.16 -9.32 33.44
N ALA A 397 9.13 -8.47 33.48
CA ALA A 397 8.76 -7.72 34.68
C ALA A 397 8.34 -8.66 35.83
N ASP A 398 7.64 -9.75 35.54
CA ASP A 398 7.23 -10.76 36.54
C ASP A 398 8.42 -11.51 37.13
N GLU A 399 9.44 -11.75 36.33
CA GLU A 399 10.66 -12.46 36.74
C GLU A 399 11.75 -11.49 37.26
N ASN A 400 11.42 -10.20 37.35
CA ASN A 400 12.34 -9.12 37.73
C ASN A 400 13.63 -9.14 36.87
N ASP A 401 13.50 -9.51 35.60
CA ASP A 401 14.55 -9.45 34.60
C ASP A 401 14.64 -8.01 34.07
N LYS A 402 15.81 -7.40 34.28
CA LYS A 402 16.09 -5.99 33.98
C LYS A 402 17.01 -5.79 32.78
N ARG A 403 17.26 -6.84 32.00
CA ARG A 403 18.16 -6.78 30.83
C ARG A 403 17.73 -5.73 29.80
N ILE A 404 16.44 -5.40 29.68
CA ILE A 404 15.97 -4.28 28.85
C ILE A 404 15.60 -3.10 29.75
N SER A 405 16.35 -2.01 29.62
CA SER A 405 16.23 -0.82 30.48
C SER A 405 15.39 0.31 29.88
N SER A 406 15.20 0.32 28.56
CA SER A 406 14.23 1.16 27.85
C SER A 406 13.79 0.49 26.56
N VAL A 407 12.60 0.82 26.07
CA VAL A 407 12.05 0.24 24.84
C VAL A 407 11.47 1.31 23.92
N THR A 408 11.68 1.11 22.63
CA THR A 408 11.04 1.86 21.56
C THR A 408 10.16 0.93 20.73
N PHE A 409 8.94 1.33 20.40
CA PHE A 409 8.08 0.61 19.48
C PHE A 409 7.83 1.45 18.22
N PHE A 410 8.13 0.87 17.06
CA PHE A 410 7.81 1.44 15.75
C PHE A 410 6.55 0.78 15.24
N ALA A 411 5.51 1.57 14.94
CA ALA A 411 4.25 1.14 14.34
C ALA A 411 3.78 -0.25 14.83
N ALA A 412 3.82 -0.47 16.14
CA ALA A 412 3.55 -1.77 16.76
C ALA A 412 2.23 -1.71 17.55
N GLN A 413 1.35 -2.66 17.25
CA GLN A 413 0.06 -2.79 17.91
C GLN A 413 0.17 -3.78 19.06
N VAL A 414 -0.41 -3.41 20.21
CA VAL A 414 -0.63 -4.30 21.36
C VAL A 414 -2.10 -4.35 21.75
N ASP A 415 -2.91 -3.45 21.19
CA ASP A 415 -4.36 -3.44 21.23
C ASP A 415 -4.89 -3.47 19.80
N PHE A 416 -5.56 -4.57 19.45
CA PHE A 416 -6.06 -4.86 18.11
C PHE A 416 -7.56 -4.59 17.96
N GLU A 417 -8.19 -3.91 18.93
CA GLU A 417 -9.62 -3.56 18.83
C GLU A 417 -9.90 -2.74 17.56
N GLU A 418 -9.01 -1.82 17.22
CA GLU A 418 -9.07 -0.93 16.05
C GLU A 418 -7.88 -1.18 15.10
N ALA A 419 -7.58 -2.44 14.79
CA ALA A 419 -6.40 -2.85 14.02
C ALA A 419 -6.42 -2.52 12.51
N GLY A 420 -7.21 -1.52 12.09
CA GLY A 420 -7.28 -1.06 10.71
C GLY A 420 -7.91 -2.05 9.75
N GLU A 421 -7.54 -1.92 8.47
CA GLU A 421 -8.10 -2.70 7.36
C GLU A 421 -7.73 -4.19 7.42
N LEU A 422 -6.66 -4.56 8.15
CA LEU A 422 -6.31 -5.96 8.36
C LEU A 422 -7.42 -6.73 9.07
N LYS A 423 -8.21 -6.08 9.93
CA LYS A 423 -9.37 -6.70 10.60
C LYS A 423 -10.43 -7.22 9.62
N LEU A 424 -10.46 -6.69 8.40
CA LEU A 424 -11.38 -7.13 7.35
C LEU A 424 -11.06 -8.55 6.85
N PHE A 425 -9.85 -9.03 7.09
CA PHE A 425 -9.33 -10.35 6.69
C PHE A 425 -9.19 -11.34 7.85
N THR A 426 -9.67 -10.98 9.05
CA THR A 426 -9.49 -11.78 10.27
C THR A 426 -10.81 -12.11 10.95
N ASP A 427 -11.93 -12.26 10.24
CA ASP A 427 -13.12 -12.81 10.88
C ASP A 427 -12.96 -14.31 11.19
N PRO A 428 -13.74 -14.86 12.13
CA PRO A 428 -13.61 -16.27 12.50
C PRO A 428 -13.70 -17.27 11.33
N ARG A 429 -14.60 -17.07 10.36
CA ARG A 429 -14.74 -17.96 9.18
C ARG A 429 -13.53 -17.84 8.24
N GLN A 430 -13.03 -16.63 8.05
CA GLN A 430 -11.79 -16.37 7.32
C GLN A 430 -10.60 -17.09 7.97
N VAL A 431 -10.45 -16.96 9.28
CA VAL A 431 -9.35 -17.59 10.01
C VAL A 431 -9.48 -19.13 9.99
N ASP A 432 -10.69 -19.69 10.09
CA ASP A 432 -10.92 -21.13 9.91
C ASP A 432 -10.49 -21.61 8.50
N SER A 433 -10.69 -20.77 7.48
CA SER A 433 -10.28 -21.06 6.10
C SER A 433 -8.76 -20.98 5.93
N ILE A 434 -8.11 -19.98 6.53
CA ILE A 434 -6.65 -19.86 6.58
C ILE A 434 -6.05 -21.05 7.34
N GLU A 435 -6.65 -21.48 8.44
CA GLU A 435 -6.19 -22.64 9.21
C GLU A 435 -6.20 -23.92 8.37
N LYS A 436 -7.27 -24.16 7.59
CA LYS A 436 -7.33 -25.28 6.65
C LYS A 436 -6.27 -25.16 5.54
N LEU A 437 -6.03 -23.95 5.04
CA LEU A 437 -5.02 -23.67 4.02
C LEU A 437 -3.61 -24.03 4.52
N VAL A 438 -3.23 -23.53 5.69
CA VAL A 438 -1.88 -23.75 6.25
C VAL A 438 -1.71 -25.14 6.87
N ALA A 439 -2.79 -25.88 7.13
CA ALA A 439 -2.73 -27.25 7.64
C ALA A 439 -2.06 -28.22 6.66
N GLY A 440 -2.05 -27.94 5.35
CA GLY A 440 -1.34 -28.73 4.35
C GLY A 440 0.18 -28.54 4.45
N GLU A 441 0.66 -27.34 4.17
CA GLU A 441 2.10 -27.02 4.05
C GLU A 441 2.79 -26.79 5.41
N GLY A 442 2.04 -26.42 6.45
CA GLY A 442 2.58 -26.10 7.77
C GLY A 442 3.07 -24.66 7.91
N TYR A 443 2.90 -23.85 6.88
CA TYR A 443 3.13 -22.42 6.91
C TYR A 443 2.18 -21.73 5.94
N LEU A 444 2.04 -20.42 6.08
CA LEU A 444 1.46 -19.56 5.07
C LEU A 444 2.55 -19.14 4.07
N SER A 445 2.27 -19.29 2.78
CA SER A 445 3.20 -18.91 1.73
C SER A 445 3.39 -17.40 1.66
N ALA A 446 4.58 -16.98 1.24
CA ALA A 446 4.93 -15.57 1.06
C ALA A 446 3.99 -14.85 0.07
N GLY A 447 3.56 -15.54 -0.99
CA GLY A 447 2.66 -15.00 -2.01
C GLY A 447 1.28 -14.62 -1.46
N PHE A 448 0.74 -15.39 -0.50
CA PHE A 448 -0.54 -15.06 0.12
C PHE A 448 -0.46 -13.76 0.92
N MET A 449 0.57 -13.61 1.78
CA MET A 449 0.78 -12.39 2.54
C MET A 449 0.99 -11.17 1.65
N ALA A 450 1.83 -11.28 0.62
CA ALA A 450 2.05 -10.21 -0.35
C ALA A 450 0.76 -9.77 -1.04
N SER A 451 -0.11 -10.73 -1.39
CA SER A 451 -1.42 -10.45 -2.01
C SER A 451 -2.33 -9.65 -1.08
N THR A 452 -2.41 -10.03 0.20
CA THR A 452 -3.20 -9.30 1.21
C THR A 452 -2.69 -7.86 1.36
N PHE A 453 -1.38 -7.65 1.49
CA PHE A 453 -0.82 -6.29 1.59
C PHE A 453 -1.02 -5.46 0.31
N ASN A 454 -0.94 -6.07 -0.87
CA ASN A 454 -1.21 -5.38 -2.13
C ASN A 454 -2.66 -4.89 -2.22
N MET A 455 -3.63 -5.64 -1.69
CA MET A 455 -5.04 -5.21 -1.66
C MET A 455 -5.26 -3.99 -0.76
N LEU A 456 -4.54 -3.86 0.35
CA LEU A 456 -4.63 -2.68 1.24
C LEU A 456 -4.19 -1.37 0.56
N ARG A 457 -3.42 -1.46 -0.53
CA ARG A 457 -2.95 -0.31 -1.32
C ARG A 457 -3.07 -0.57 -2.82
N ALA A 458 -4.24 -1.02 -3.28
CA ALA A 458 -4.44 -1.48 -4.66
C ALA A 458 -4.08 -0.43 -5.73
N ASN A 459 -4.33 0.86 -5.49
CA ASN A 459 -3.93 1.91 -6.44
C ASN A 459 -2.41 1.95 -6.68
N ASP A 460 -1.63 1.91 -5.60
CA ASP A 460 -0.17 2.06 -5.65
C ASP A 460 0.53 0.74 -5.99
N LEU A 461 -0.04 -0.39 -5.57
CA LEU A 461 0.59 -1.71 -5.66
C LEU A 461 0.01 -2.59 -6.78
N ILE A 462 -1.19 -2.32 -7.29
CA ILE A 462 -1.78 -3.11 -8.39
C ILE A 462 -1.95 -2.24 -9.63
N TRP A 463 -2.75 -1.19 -9.56
CA TRP A 463 -3.16 -0.42 -10.74
C TRP A 463 -2.01 0.38 -11.35
N PHE A 464 -1.10 0.92 -10.52
CA PHE A 464 0.11 1.55 -11.01
C PHE A 464 0.94 0.63 -11.92
N PHE A 465 1.19 -0.62 -11.51
CA PHE A 465 1.97 -1.57 -12.29
C PHE A 465 1.20 -2.15 -13.45
N HIS A 466 -0.13 -2.35 -13.32
CA HIS A 466 -0.98 -2.72 -14.44
C HIS A 466 -0.86 -1.70 -15.59
N VAL A 467 -0.97 -0.40 -15.28
CA VAL A 467 -0.84 0.65 -16.30
C VAL A 467 0.58 0.72 -16.86
N ASN A 468 1.61 0.74 -16.02
CA ASN A 468 2.98 0.91 -16.50
C ASN A 468 3.50 -0.34 -17.24
N ASN A 469 3.32 -1.53 -16.66
CA ASN A 469 3.88 -2.75 -17.21
C ASN A 469 3.11 -3.21 -18.44
N TYR A 470 1.78 -3.25 -18.35
CA TYR A 470 0.97 -3.89 -19.38
C TYR A 470 0.45 -2.90 -20.44
N LEU A 471 0.12 -1.68 -20.06
CA LEU A 471 -0.42 -0.70 -21.01
C LEU A 471 0.67 0.16 -21.66
N LEU A 472 1.70 0.55 -20.89
CA LEU A 472 2.82 1.35 -21.40
C LEU A 472 4.02 0.50 -21.82
N GLY A 473 4.03 -0.81 -21.51
CA GLY A 473 5.14 -1.70 -21.85
C GLY A 473 6.47 -1.27 -21.20
N LYS A 474 6.38 -0.72 -19.98
CA LYS A 474 7.52 -0.30 -19.17
C LYS A 474 7.94 -1.42 -18.23
N GLU A 475 9.21 -1.39 -17.83
CA GLU A 475 9.69 -2.24 -16.75
C GLU A 475 9.41 -1.58 -15.39
N PRO A 476 9.22 -2.38 -14.33
CA PRO A 476 9.03 -1.83 -12.99
C PRO A 476 10.24 -0.98 -12.57
N PRO A 477 10.01 0.14 -11.89
CA PRO A 477 11.09 0.98 -11.38
C PRO A 477 11.92 0.24 -10.33
N LYS A 478 13.22 0.53 -10.30
CA LYS A 478 14.17 0.00 -9.30
C LYS A 478 14.01 0.71 -7.97
N PHE A 479 12.92 0.42 -7.25
CA PHE A 479 12.71 0.92 -5.89
C PHE A 479 13.01 -0.17 -4.86
N ASP A 480 13.88 0.18 -3.92
CA ASP A 480 14.29 -0.67 -2.80
C ASP A 480 13.13 -1.11 -1.91
N LEU A 481 12.15 -0.22 -1.68
CA LEU A 481 10.93 -0.54 -0.93
C LEU A 481 10.09 -1.64 -1.59
N LEU A 482 9.96 -1.62 -2.91
CA LEU A 482 9.25 -2.66 -3.65
C LEU A 482 10.03 -3.97 -3.65
N TYR A 483 11.37 -3.88 -3.76
CA TYR A 483 12.24 -5.04 -3.62
C TYR A 483 12.05 -5.72 -2.26
N TRP A 484 12.04 -4.94 -1.18
CA TRP A 484 11.76 -5.46 0.16
C TRP A 484 10.35 -6.05 0.28
N ASN A 485 9.33 -5.37 -0.29
CA ASN A 485 7.95 -5.84 -0.21
C ASN A 485 7.75 -7.18 -0.92
N GLY A 486 8.40 -7.39 -2.08
CA GLY A 486 8.34 -8.63 -2.83
C GLY A 486 9.20 -9.76 -2.26
N ASP A 487 10.21 -9.45 -1.44
CA ASP A 487 11.05 -10.43 -0.74
C ASP A 487 10.42 -10.89 0.60
N SER A 488 9.19 -11.39 0.49
CA SER A 488 8.38 -11.83 1.61
C SER A 488 8.88 -13.14 2.24
N THR A 489 8.46 -13.39 3.48
CA THR A 489 8.79 -14.56 4.29
C THR A 489 7.57 -15.46 4.51
N ARG A 490 7.82 -16.74 4.83
CA ARG A 490 6.77 -17.68 5.23
C ARG A 490 6.37 -17.44 6.69
N PHE A 491 5.15 -17.80 7.05
CA PHE A 491 4.63 -17.66 8.42
C PHE A 491 4.27 -19.05 8.99
N PRO A 492 4.85 -19.50 10.11
CA PRO A 492 4.52 -20.81 10.68
C PRO A 492 3.03 -20.96 11.00
N ALA A 493 2.43 -22.10 10.66
CA ALA A 493 0.98 -22.29 10.75
C ALA A 493 0.43 -22.02 12.15
N ARG A 494 0.99 -22.66 13.19
CA ARG A 494 0.52 -22.48 14.57
C ARG A 494 0.65 -21.03 15.02
N LEU A 495 1.83 -20.43 14.83
CA LEU A 495 2.10 -19.04 15.18
C LEU A 495 1.10 -18.08 14.51
N LEU A 496 0.79 -18.31 13.23
CA LEU A 496 -0.16 -17.47 12.49
C LEU A 496 -1.56 -17.56 13.09
N ILE A 497 -2.05 -18.78 13.32
CA ILE A 497 -3.42 -18.96 13.85
C ILE A 497 -3.54 -18.41 15.27
N ASP A 498 -2.53 -18.63 16.11
CA ASP A 498 -2.46 -18.03 17.45
C ASP A 498 -2.46 -16.50 17.38
N TYR A 499 -1.75 -15.91 16.41
CA TYR A 499 -1.72 -14.47 16.17
C TYR A 499 -3.10 -13.93 15.75
N LEU A 500 -3.71 -14.53 14.73
CA LEU A 500 -5.00 -14.07 14.18
C LEU A 500 -6.14 -14.23 15.20
N ARG A 501 -6.25 -15.39 15.84
CA ARG A 501 -7.30 -15.64 16.85
C ARG A 501 -7.03 -14.84 18.12
N GLY A 502 -5.83 -14.97 18.68
CA GLY A 502 -5.52 -14.40 19.98
C GLY A 502 -5.47 -12.87 19.97
N MET A 503 -4.97 -12.26 18.90
CA MET A 503 -4.78 -10.81 18.83
C MET A 503 -5.88 -10.14 18.01
N TYR A 504 -6.04 -10.46 16.73
CA TYR A 504 -7.00 -9.74 15.87
C TYR A 504 -8.47 -9.98 16.24
N ILE A 505 -8.84 -11.23 16.57
CA ILE A 505 -10.22 -11.57 16.94
C ILE A 505 -10.45 -11.29 18.43
N GLU A 506 -9.67 -11.91 19.31
CA GLU A 506 -9.97 -11.92 20.74
C GLU A 506 -9.33 -10.75 21.51
N ASN A 507 -8.39 -10.03 20.90
CA ASN A 507 -7.62 -8.93 21.49
C ASN A 507 -7.09 -9.28 22.89
N LYS A 508 -6.49 -10.47 23.04
CA LYS A 508 -6.02 -11.01 24.33
C LYS A 508 -4.85 -10.24 24.89
N LEU A 509 -3.96 -9.72 24.04
CA LEU A 509 -2.71 -9.08 24.49
C LEU A 509 -2.94 -7.79 25.30
N SER A 510 -3.96 -6.99 24.94
CA SER A 510 -4.31 -5.76 25.68
C SER A 510 -5.06 -6.02 26.99
N LYS A 511 -5.55 -7.25 27.20
CA LYS A 511 -6.36 -7.65 28.35
C LYS A 511 -5.47 -8.34 29.39
N PRO A 512 -5.25 -7.75 30.58
CA PRO A 512 -4.39 -8.33 31.60
C PRO A 512 -4.74 -9.79 31.90
N GLY A 513 -3.75 -10.68 31.70
CA GLY A 513 -3.84 -12.10 31.97
C GLY A 513 -4.64 -12.94 30.97
N ALA A 514 -5.12 -12.38 29.85
CA ALA A 514 -5.86 -13.13 28.84
C ALA A 514 -4.94 -13.81 27.79
N PHE A 515 -3.69 -13.36 27.66
CA PHE A 515 -2.67 -13.96 26.82
C PHE A 515 -1.60 -14.62 27.69
N GLU A 516 -1.17 -15.82 27.33
CA GLU A 516 -0.10 -16.55 28.01
C GLU A 516 1.13 -16.60 27.10
N LEU A 517 2.30 -16.45 27.71
CA LEU A 517 3.59 -16.49 27.04
C LEU A 517 4.63 -17.05 28.01
N ILE A 518 5.48 -17.95 27.54
CA ILE A 518 6.56 -18.60 28.30
C ILE A 518 6.08 -19.09 29.68
N GLY A 519 4.95 -19.81 29.68
CA GLY A 519 4.35 -20.42 30.87
C GLY A 519 3.72 -19.46 31.88
N GLY A 520 3.48 -18.19 31.54
CA GLY A 520 2.82 -17.25 32.43
C GLY A 520 1.92 -16.23 31.74
N ALA A 521 1.04 -15.63 32.53
CA ALA A 521 0.08 -14.63 32.09
C ALA A 521 0.74 -13.30 31.75
N VAL A 522 0.39 -12.71 30.61
CA VAL A 522 0.89 -11.42 30.13
C VAL A 522 0.02 -10.28 30.66
N ASP A 523 0.66 -9.29 31.28
CA ASP A 523 0.03 -8.06 31.75
C ASP A 523 0.93 -6.87 31.41
N LEU A 524 0.55 -6.12 30.37
CA LEU A 524 1.32 -4.98 29.88
C LEU A 524 1.45 -3.85 30.91
N THR A 525 0.55 -3.79 31.90
CA THR A 525 0.61 -2.76 32.95
C THR A 525 1.84 -2.93 33.85
N LYS A 526 2.50 -4.09 33.82
CA LYS A 526 3.73 -4.34 34.56
C LYS A 526 4.97 -3.71 33.93
N ILE A 527 4.86 -3.21 32.69
CA ILE A 527 5.96 -2.52 32.00
C ILE A 527 6.12 -1.12 32.61
N THR A 528 7.18 -0.97 33.41
CA THR A 528 7.51 0.26 34.16
C THR A 528 8.72 1.01 33.62
N ILE A 529 9.46 0.42 32.69
CA ILE A 529 10.60 1.05 32.01
C ILE A 529 10.14 2.21 31.11
N PRO A 530 11.04 3.15 30.73
CA PRO A 530 10.73 4.17 29.74
C PRO A 530 10.35 3.59 28.38
N VAL A 531 9.25 4.08 27.80
CA VAL A 531 8.72 3.65 26.50
C VAL A 531 8.68 4.82 25.52
N TYR A 532 9.19 4.62 24.32
CA TYR A 532 8.98 5.51 23.16
C TYR A 532 8.03 4.83 22.17
N LEU A 533 6.89 5.44 21.90
CA LEU A 533 5.89 4.95 20.96
C LEU A 533 5.88 5.83 19.71
N GLN A 534 6.15 5.21 18.58
CA GLN A 534 6.12 5.86 17.28
C GLN A 534 4.99 5.25 16.44
N ALA A 535 4.11 6.10 15.91
CA ALA A 535 3.06 5.75 14.97
C ALA A 535 3.09 6.70 13.77
N ASN A 536 2.34 6.42 12.70
CA ASN A 536 2.25 7.33 11.55
C ASN A 536 0.80 7.73 11.24
N ILE A 537 0.61 8.96 10.77
CA ILE A 537 -0.72 9.55 10.54
C ILE A 537 -1.52 8.88 9.41
N GLU A 538 -0.85 8.36 8.38
CA GLU A 538 -1.46 7.64 7.25
C GLU A 538 -1.13 6.14 7.30
N ASP A 539 -0.95 5.57 8.49
CA ASP A 539 -0.72 4.14 8.67
C ASP A 539 -2.05 3.36 8.66
N HIS A 540 -2.26 2.50 7.67
CA HIS A 540 -3.46 1.64 7.59
C HIS A 540 -3.19 0.21 8.08
N ILE A 541 -1.92 -0.15 8.30
CA ILE A 541 -1.48 -1.46 8.79
C ILE A 541 -1.50 -1.46 10.31
N ALA A 542 -0.91 -0.42 10.91
CA ALA A 542 -0.91 -0.16 12.34
C ALA A 542 -1.43 1.26 12.61
N PRO A 543 -2.77 1.48 12.57
CA PRO A 543 -3.34 2.79 12.69
C PRO A 543 -2.89 3.52 13.95
N ALA A 544 -2.66 4.83 13.81
CA ALA A 544 -2.20 5.67 14.92
C ALA A 544 -3.09 5.55 16.16
N GLU A 545 -4.40 5.43 15.98
CA GLU A 545 -5.36 5.22 17.07
C GLU A 545 -5.12 3.91 17.84
N SER A 546 -4.91 2.79 17.13
CA SER A 546 -4.58 1.51 17.77
C SER A 546 -3.24 1.58 18.52
N VAL A 547 -2.20 2.14 17.89
CA VAL A 547 -0.88 2.29 18.56
C VAL A 547 -1.00 3.22 19.77
N TYR A 548 -1.83 4.27 19.70
CA TYR A 548 -2.02 5.21 20.79
C TYR A 548 -2.67 4.59 22.02
N LYS A 549 -3.55 3.58 21.87
CA LYS A 549 -4.13 2.85 23.00
C LYS A 549 -3.06 2.25 23.92
N ALA A 550 -1.92 1.84 23.37
CA ALA A 550 -0.78 1.33 24.13
C ALA A 550 -0.25 2.34 25.19
N THR A 551 -0.41 3.64 24.97
CA THR A 551 -0.02 4.69 25.94
C THR A 551 -0.72 4.53 27.29
N LYS A 552 -1.88 3.88 27.32
CA LYS A 552 -2.69 3.63 28.52
C LYS A 552 -2.45 2.25 29.14
N LEU A 553 -1.74 1.37 28.45
CA LEU A 553 -1.48 0.00 28.86
C LEU A 553 -0.13 -0.17 29.58
N TYR A 554 0.76 0.82 29.49
CA TYR A 554 2.05 0.81 30.18
C TYR A 554 2.01 1.72 31.42
N SER A 555 2.61 1.25 32.53
CA SER A 555 2.70 2.04 33.77
C SER A 555 3.94 2.94 33.83
N GLY A 556 4.94 2.66 33.00
CA GLY A 556 6.16 3.46 32.88
C GLY A 556 5.97 4.80 32.17
N PRO A 557 7.02 5.64 32.11
CA PRO A 557 6.98 6.88 31.34
C PRO A 557 6.83 6.59 29.84
N VAL A 558 5.75 7.08 29.22
CA VAL A 558 5.51 6.93 27.78
C VAL A 558 5.73 8.25 27.05
N ARG A 559 6.57 8.23 26.01
CA ARG A 559 6.69 9.29 25.01
C ARG A 559 6.02 8.83 23.72
N PHE A 560 4.91 9.46 23.33
CA PHE A 560 4.27 9.23 22.04
C PHE A 560 4.72 10.25 21.00
N VAL A 561 5.00 9.79 19.78
CA VAL A 561 5.36 10.59 18.60
C VAL A 561 4.59 10.08 17.40
N LEU A 562 3.99 11.01 16.67
CA LEU A 562 3.26 10.74 15.44
C LEU A 562 4.10 11.22 14.26
N GLY A 563 4.53 10.32 13.38
CA GLY A 563 5.20 10.64 12.12
C GLY A 563 4.20 10.93 11.00
N GLY A 564 4.62 11.71 10.01
CA GLY A 564 3.91 11.85 8.75
C GLY A 564 4.01 10.60 7.88
N SER A 565 3.21 10.55 6.82
CA SER A 565 3.15 9.43 5.85
C SER A 565 2.64 8.11 6.44
N GLY A 566 2.80 7.02 5.70
CA GLY A 566 2.26 5.68 6.03
C GLY A 566 3.26 4.74 6.70
N HIS A 567 2.87 3.46 6.84
CA HIS A 567 3.54 2.45 7.66
C HIS A 567 5.07 2.37 7.51
N ILE A 568 5.55 2.34 6.26
CA ILE A 568 6.99 2.24 5.98
C ILE A 568 7.61 3.62 5.85
N ALA A 569 7.05 4.50 5.00
CA ALA A 569 7.65 5.79 4.70
C ALA A 569 7.72 6.74 5.91
N GLY A 570 6.80 6.61 6.87
CA GLY A 570 6.82 7.36 8.11
C GLY A 570 7.86 6.86 9.12
N VAL A 571 8.08 5.54 9.19
CA VAL A 571 9.16 4.95 10.02
C VAL A 571 10.52 5.18 9.38
N ILE A 572 10.66 4.89 8.08
CA ILE A 572 11.89 5.00 7.31
C ILE A 572 12.02 6.40 6.71
N ASN A 573 12.22 7.39 7.58
CA ASN A 573 12.35 8.79 7.20
C ASN A 573 13.73 9.34 7.58
N PRO A 574 14.76 9.20 6.72
CA PRO A 574 16.11 9.71 7.03
C PRO A 574 16.12 11.25 7.12
N PRO A 575 16.75 11.82 8.18
CA PRO A 575 16.70 13.27 8.44
C PRO A 575 17.33 14.11 7.33
N GLU A 576 18.33 13.58 6.62
CA GLU A 576 19.02 14.26 5.53
C GLU A 576 18.10 14.55 4.33
N LYS A 577 17.00 13.81 4.17
CA LYS A 577 16.03 14.02 3.09
C LYS A 577 15.05 15.16 3.37
N GLY A 578 14.93 15.61 4.62
CA GLY A 578 14.04 16.72 5.00
C GLY A 578 12.57 16.53 4.59
N LYS A 579 12.11 15.27 4.49
CA LYS A 579 10.74 14.93 4.08
C LYS A 579 9.81 14.81 5.27
N TYR A 580 8.53 15.06 4.99
CA TYR A 580 7.42 14.94 5.92
C TYR A 580 7.60 15.83 7.17
N GLN A 581 6.89 15.46 8.22
CA GLN A 581 6.79 16.16 9.49
C GLN A 581 6.54 15.13 10.59
N TYR A 582 6.64 15.54 11.84
CA TYR A 582 6.24 14.73 12.97
C TYR A 582 5.64 15.61 14.07
N TRP A 583 4.79 15.04 14.91
CA TRP A 583 4.15 15.73 16.01
C TRP A 583 4.65 15.19 17.34
N THR A 584 4.82 16.10 18.28
CA THR A 584 5.10 15.78 19.69
C THR A 584 4.21 16.61 20.58
N ASN A 585 3.76 16.05 21.69
CA ASN A 585 2.98 16.78 22.67
C ASN A 585 3.65 16.66 24.04
N THR A 586 3.88 17.81 24.69
CA THR A 586 4.46 17.89 26.04
C THR A 586 3.42 18.13 27.13
N ASN A 587 2.15 18.25 26.76
CA ASN A 587 1.06 18.43 27.72
C ASN A 587 0.93 17.18 28.58
N LYS A 588 0.74 17.38 29.89
CA LYS A 588 0.51 16.29 30.85
C LYS A 588 -0.94 15.81 30.88
N LYS A 589 -1.77 16.32 29.97
CA LYS A 589 -3.18 15.94 29.80
C LYS A 589 -3.23 14.49 29.30
N LYS A 590 -4.22 13.74 29.78
CA LYS A 590 -4.56 12.43 29.21
C LYS A 590 -5.54 12.66 28.07
N TYR A 591 -5.30 12.03 26.93
CA TYR A 591 -6.19 12.08 25.78
C TYR A 591 -6.79 10.70 25.56
N ASP A 592 -8.01 10.69 25.03
CA ASP A 592 -8.70 9.44 24.78
C ASP A 592 -8.30 8.81 23.45
N THR A 593 -7.95 9.63 22.46
CA THR A 593 -7.59 9.24 21.09
C THR A 593 -6.30 9.92 20.61
N ALA A 594 -5.67 9.34 19.59
CA ALA A 594 -4.51 9.92 18.92
C ALA A 594 -4.88 11.25 18.23
N ALA A 595 -6.05 11.33 17.63
CA ALA A 595 -6.57 12.54 17.00
C ALA A 595 -6.68 13.70 18.00
N ALA A 596 -7.30 13.47 19.17
CA ALA A 596 -7.39 14.49 20.21
C ALA A 596 -6.01 14.88 20.78
N TRP A 597 -5.08 13.93 20.85
CA TRP A 597 -3.69 14.22 21.21
C TRP A 597 -2.98 15.09 20.18
N GLN A 598 -3.25 14.86 18.89
CA GLN A 598 -2.66 15.57 17.76
C GLN A 598 -3.14 17.01 17.66
N GLU A 599 -4.42 17.28 17.94
CA GLU A 599 -5.00 18.64 17.92
C GLU A 599 -4.23 19.64 18.81
N GLU A 600 -3.64 19.16 19.90
CA GLU A 600 -2.83 19.97 20.83
C GLU A 600 -1.32 19.72 20.68
N ALA A 601 -0.91 18.88 19.73
CA ALA A 601 0.50 18.57 19.51
C ALA A 601 1.22 19.67 18.72
N THR A 602 2.52 19.80 18.94
CA THR A 602 3.38 20.66 18.13
C THR A 602 3.90 19.88 16.94
N GLU A 603 3.65 20.41 15.74
CA GLU A 603 4.23 19.91 14.49
C GLU A 603 5.68 20.38 14.35
N HIS A 604 6.55 19.47 13.93
CA HIS A 604 7.95 19.72 13.63
C HIS A 604 8.26 19.25 12.21
N PRO A 605 8.98 20.05 11.40
CA PRO A 605 9.34 19.64 10.05
C PRO A 605 10.41 18.52 10.07
N GLY A 606 10.38 17.66 9.06
CA GLY A 606 11.40 16.64 8.83
C GLY A 606 11.19 15.34 9.60
N SER A 607 12.29 14.64 9.88
CA SER A 607 12.30 13.32 10.50
C SER A 607 12.17 13.38 12.03
N TRP A 608 11.46 12.39 12.60
CA TRP A 608 11.40 12.16 14.05
C TRP A 608 12.63 11.41 14.60
N TRP A 609 13.51 10.85 13.76
CA TRP A 609 14.69 10.09 14.23
C TRP A 609 15.59 10.90 15.18
N PRO A 610 15.87 12.21 14.94
CA PRO A 610 16.65 13.02 15.88
C PRO A 610 15.98 13.21 17.24
N ASP A 611 14.63 13.26 17.28
CA ASP A 611 13.87 13.29 18.53
C ASP A 611 14.06 12.00 19.33
N TRP A 612 13.91 10.86 18.64
CA TRP A 612 14.14 9.54 19.22
C TRP A 612 15.58 9.38 19.74
N ASN A 613 16.59 9.75 18.95
CA ASN A 613 17.99 9.64 19.38
C ASN A 613 18.27 10.50 20.63
N LYS A 614 17.73 11.72 20.68
CA LYS A 614 17.84 12.60 21.86
C LYS A 614 17.15 12.00 23.09
N TRP A 615 16.03 11.31 22.90
CA TRP A 615 15.39 10.55 23.97
C TRP A 615 16.31 9.42 24.41
N LEU A 616 16.68 8.51 23.49
CA LEU A 616 17.45 7.28 23.73
C LEU A 616 18.80 7.51 24.40
N ALA A 617 19.52 8.55 23.98
CA ALA A 617 20.82 8.92 24.54
C ALA A 617 20.76 9.15 26.07
N ARG A 618 19.62 9.61 26.60
CA ARG A 618 19.43 9.83 28.05
C ARG A 618 19.22 8.53 28.83
N GLN A 619 18.83 7.44 28.17
CA GLN A 619 18.69 6.11 28.79
C GLN A 619 19.96 5.26 28.65
N SER A 620 21.00 5.78 27.98
CA SER A 620 22.16 5.00 27.57
C SER A 620 23.36 5.04 28.52
N ASP A 621 23.23 5.69 29.68
CA ASP A 621 24.21 5.74 30.78
C ASP A 621 25.65 6.15 30.39
N GLY A 622 25.75 7.14 29.49
CA GLY A 622 27.02 7.69 29.02
C GLY A 622 27.59 6.97 27.80
N THR A 623 28.92 7.07 27.63
CA THR A 623 29.64 6.51 26.48
C THR A 623 30.86 5.69 26.92
N VAL A 624 31.26 4.76 26.06
CA VAL A 624 32.44 3.90 26.17
C VAL A 624 33.19 3.89 24.83
N PRO A 625 34.48 3.50 24.78
CA PRO A 625 35.17 3.34 23.51
C PRO A 625 34.43 2.41 22.56
N ALA A 626 34.49 2.69 21.25
CA ALA A 626 33.84 1.90 20.22
C ALA A 626 34.19 0.41 20.31
N ARG A 627 33.17 -0.45 20.19
CA ARG A 627 33.30 -1.90 20.36
C ARG A 627 33.76 -2.56 19.07
N VAL A 628 34.89 -3.23 19.11
CA VAL A 628 35.39 -4.04 17.99
C VAL A 628 34.65 -5.38 17.97
N ILE A 629 34.03 -5.73 16.84
CA ILE A 629 33.38 -7.02 16.64
C ILE A 629 34.41 -8.14 16.87
N GLY A 630 34.03 -9.15 17.66
CA GLY A 630 34.92 -10.27 17.97
C GLY A 630 35.87 -10.05 19.16
N ALA A 631 35.92 -8.85 19.75
CA ALA A 631 36.75 -8.58 20.94
C ALA A 631 36.15 -9.13 22.24
N GLY A 632 34.84 -9.42 22.26
CA GLY A 632 34.13 -10.05 23.37
C GLY A 632 34.28 -11.57 23.40
N LYS A 633 33.31 -12.27 23.99
CA LYS A 633 33.30 -13.75 24.03
C LYS A 633 32.84 -14.40 22.73
N LEU A 634 32.14 -13.64 21.88
CA LEU A 634 31.63 -14.11 20.60
C LEU A 634 32.59 -13.75 19.47
N LYS A 635 32.74 -14.65 18.50
CA LYS A 635 33.50 -14.43 17.28
C LYS A 635 32.54 -14.00 16.16
N SER A 636 33.08 -13.35 15.13
CA SER A 636 32.35 -13.18 13.87
C SER A 636 32.16 -14.55 13.21
N LEU A 637 30.91 -14.90 12.87
CA LEU A 637 30.53 -16.13 12.19
C LEU A 637 30.55 -15.94 10.67
N GLU A 638 29.91 -14.87 10.20
CA GLU A 638 29.92 -14.45 8.80
C GLU A 638 29.61 -12.94 8.67
N PRO A 639 29.95 -12.29 7.54
CA PRO A 639 29.61 -10.89 7.31
C PRO A 639 28.10 -10.64 7.28
N ALA A 640 27.68 -9.45 7.72
CA ALA A 640 26.33 -8.95 7.46
C ALA A 640 26.04 -8.93 5.94
N PRO A 641 24.79 -9.16 5.49
CA PRO A 641 23.56 -9.23 6.30
C PRO A 641 23.22 -10.65 6.79
N GLY A 642 24.16 -11.60 6.74
CA GLY A 642 23.97 -12.99 7.13
C GLY A 642 23.33 -13.86 6.05
N SER A 643 23.20 -15.14 6.33
CA SER A 643 22.67 -16.17 5.43
C SER A 643 21.16 -16.36 5.58
N TYR A 644 20.57 -16.17 6.76
CA TYR A 644 19.12 -16.35 6.99
C TYR A 644 18.29 -15.39 6.14
N VAL A 645 18.72 -14.12 6.05
CA VAL A 645 18.02 -13.11 5.24
C VAL A 645 18.09 -13.40 3.73
N LYS A 646 19.05 -14.20 3.28
CA LYS A 646 19.23 -14.55 1.87
C LYS A 646 18.35 -15.72 1.42
N VAL A 647 17.70 -16.42 2.37
CA VAL A 647 16.75 -17.49 2.06
C VAL A 647 15.53 -16.91 1.35
N ARG A 648 15.23 -17.40 0.14
CA ARG A 648 14.07 -16.99 -0.65
C ARG A 648 12.86 -17.89 -0.36
N SER A 649 11.67 -17.31 -0.48
CA SER A 649 10.39 -17.98 -0.24
C SER A 649 9.87 -18.72 -1.47
#